data_AF-A0A7C4M9X5-F1
#
_entry.id   AF-A0A7C4M9X5-F1
#
_cell.length_a   1.000
_cell.length_b   1.000
_cell.length_c   1.000
_cell.angle_alpha   90.00
_cell.angle_beta   90.00
_cell.angle_gamma   90.00
#
_symmetry.space_group_name_H-M   'P 1'
#
loop_
_entity.id
_entity.type
_entity.pdbx_description
1 polymer ?
#
loop_
_entity_poly.entity_id
_entity_poly.type
_entity_poly.pdbx_seq_one_letter_code
_entity_poly.pdbx_strand_id
1 'polypeptide(L)'
;MKKILTLAIISLLVLSVFSFASKAQVEFVAEYGGYGIKGEWETLGTASAYLIFADNEGWGWIMLGEDKYNIVALKEYVIEKEGELSIIYEGHLLENDGKVRFAVYRDVIVGEVVINGVTYSFGVAQTLESGIFVLDEWNEHLEEQGFEEGLIETPPFLDVYVPSNYVPAVIDFDPDTLNLKSKGEWVTVYIELLGGYNVYNIDIGTIKLNGIVPAENNQKYGFVRSRIGDYDQDGILDCMVKFNRTSVQEILEPGDMVRIEITGSLVGGTPFYGVDWIKVIGKNIEASTNPQSTSQQGDCPLYVQENAVFMTNMDVIPVSHSFVESPEGMPLLEISPEEESFTLNINFYINDSSTAAFIKILYCNNTVIYRGSVPSSILSVGWNTLTVTLPRPIDGEIHGVRIVGVAGHRDDDGVSPWNGVLDETFGTREEDWNIALGDGYFVGKAAEDLGWYEYEVAYQFTLKIPGLVSHNPFISSLSLTPSKTTLSPGETFTVTAKYYRYSYCPSDYFKFLCKNEATGAMSEIGRWAAGYWQMVPYGWQTFTITLRSPTVAGTYTVKAVGCSGHGEWPYYYDVRWDVARSDGGFRGYKPEEMTWDFNEISAEFTITVAPEERIVSVYAAADKEYMDYYDNWWNPWDSDQWISEIRRAVELGDDAFEREFRINFIIRGIGTWDSTDGVHDYARLWEEAWREIDKGENDIKVAFTGQIMRDHEGNRIPGAALYDTVIVNPVRRSQVDNLHQHEYSHLFGAPDHGWVREIRCIMSYAWAWEINDWCTDCRSTISTNKWMEFKASQNYPDC
;
A
#
# COMPACT_ATOMS: atom_id res chain seq x y z
N MET A 1 44.62 -48.47 5.28
CA MET A 1 45.55 -47.57 6.02
C MET A 1 45.87 -46.36 5.17
N LYS A 2 45.33 -45.19 5.58
CA LYS A 2 45.55 -43.79 5.16
C LYS A 2 44.22 -43.08 4.84
N LYS A 3 43.62 -42.50 5.88
CA LYS A 3 42.74 -41.32 5.86
C LYS A 3 42.20 -41.13 7.29
N ILE A 4 42.88 -40.37 8.14
CA ILE A 4 42.33 -39.69 9.31
C ILE A 4 43.18 -38.43 9.55
N LEU A 5 42.50 -37.33 9.92
CA LEU A 5 42.97 -36.10 10.59
C LEU A 5 43.43 -34.92 9.71
N THR A 6 42.50 -33.99 9.45
CA THR A 6 42.81 -32.54 9.46
C THR A 6 41.65 -31.80 10.12
N LEU A 7 41.81 -31.52 11.41
CA LEU A 7 41.02 -30.58 12.21
C LEU A 7 42.08 -29.73 12.93
N ALA A 8 41.88 -28.41 12.95
CA ALA A 8 42.66 -27.36 13.63
C ALA A 8 44.02 -26.96 13.00
N ILE A 9 44.08 -25.72 12.48
CA ILE A 9 44.84 -24.56 13.01
C ILE A 9 44.66 -23.42 12.00
N ILE A 10 43.75 -22.48 12.28
CA ILE A 10 43.81 -21.11 11.74
C ILE A 10 44.29 -20.27 12.92
N SER A 11 45.51 -19.76 12.85
CA SER A 11 46.04 -18.76 13.78
C SER A 11 47.23 -18.03 13.16
N LEU A 12 47.10 -16.69 13.17
CA LEU A 12 48.11 -15.66 12.98
C LEU A 12 48.77 -15.48 11.60
N LEU A 13 48.32 -14.43 10.90
CA LEU A 13 49.23 -13.53 10.21
C LEU A 13 48.90 -12.09 10.63
N VAL A 14 49.54 -11.65 11.72
CA VAL A 14 49.63 -10.24 12.11
C VAL A 14 50.72 -9.61 11.26
N LEU A 15 50.36 -8.73 10.32
CA LEU A 15 51.33 -7.87 9.65
C LEU A 15 51.60 -6.64 10.53
N SER A 16 52.79 -6.62 11.14
CA SER A 16 53.35 -5.46 11.82
C SER A 16 53.89 -4.44 10.79
N VAL A 17 53.38 -3.21 10.80
CA VAL A 17 54.02 -2.07 10.12
C VAL A 17 54.21 -0.93 11.12
N PHE A 18 55.47 -0.47 11.22
CA PHE A 18 55.92 0.59 12.14
C PHE A 18 55.41 1.97 11.72
N SER A 19 55.16 2.81 12.74
CA SER A 19 54.81 4.23 12.60
C SER A 19 55.92 5.04 11.92
N PHE A 20 55.60 5.77 10.85
CA PHE A 20 56.01 7.16 10.63
C PHE A 20 55.07 7.79 9.58
N ALA A 21 54.76 9.07 9.74
CA ALA A 21 53.80 9.79 8.92
C ALA A 21 54.29 9.98 7.47
N SER A 22 53.80 9.15 6.55
CA SER A 22 53.55 9.46 5.13
C SER A 22 52.96 8.23 4.43
N LYS A 23 52.11 8.45 3.42
CA LYS A 23 51.43 7.48 2.52
C LYS A 23 51.98 6.04 2.57
N ALA A 24 51.15 5.07 2.98
CA ALA A 24 51.45 3.65 2.86
C ALA A 24 50.59 3.03 1.76
N GLN A 25 51.23 2.46 0.73
CA GLN A 25 50.60 1.56 -0.24
C GLN A 25 50.57 0.15 0.35
N VAL A 26 49.42 -0.52 0.26
CA VAL A 26 49.28 -1.93 0.61
C VAL A 26 48.85 -2.69 -0.64
N GLU A 27 49.60 -3.74 -0.98
CA GLU A 27 49.32 -4.64 -2.11
C GLU A 27 48.75 -5.96 -1.54
N PHE A 28 47.69 -6.49 -2.13
CA PHE A 28 47.16 -7.82 -1.78
C PHE A 28 47.04 -8.73 -3.01
N VAL A 29 47.11 -10.04 -2.78
CA VAL A 29 46.96 -11.09 -3.78
C VAL A 29 45.98 -12.13 -3.23
N ALA A 30 44.89 -12.40 -3.97
CA ALA A 30 43.98 -13.50 -3.70
C ALA A 30 43.95 -14.44 -4.91
N GLU A 31 44.03 -15.75 -4.66
CA GLU A 31 43.95 -16.80 -5.69
C GLU A 31 42.66 -17.61 -5.50
N TYR A 32 41.86 -17.70 -6.56
CA TYR A 32 40.76 -18.65 -6.69
C TYR A 32 40.79 -19.23 -8.11
N GLY A 33 40.74 -20.57 -8.23
CA GLY A 33 40.60 -21.25 -9.52
C GLY A 33 41.69 -20.99 -10.59
N GLY A 34 42.87 -20.48 -10.22
CA GLY A 34 43.99 -20.26 -11.17
C GLY A 34 44.02 -18.88 -11.85
N TYR A 35 43.18 -17.93 -11.44
CA TYR A 35 43.26 -16.53 -11.86
C TYR A 35 43.68 -15.65 -10.68
N GLY A 36 44.73 -14.85 -10.85
CA GLY A 36 45.22 -13.91 -9.83
C GLY A 36 44.87 -12.46 -10.20
N ILE A 37 44.35 -11.71 -9.23
CA ILE A 37 44.05 -10.27 -9.36
C ILE A 37 45.02 -9.48 -8.48
N LYS A 38 45.53 -8.35 -9.00
CA LYS A 38 46.39 -7.39 -8.28
C LYS A 38 45.70 -6.02 -8.22
N GLY A 39 45.74 -5.35 -7.07
CA GLY A 39 45.28 -3.97 -6.91
C GLY A 39 46.06 -3.21 -5.82
N GLU A 40 46.14 -1.89 -5.96
CA GLU A 40 46.81 -0.95 -5.05
C GLU A 40 45.79 0.02 -4.41
N TRP A 41 46.03 0.48 -3.17
CA TRP A 41 45.20 1.46 -2.45
C TRP A 41 45.99 2.73 -2.07
N GLU A 42 45.35 3.90 -2.10
CA GLU A 42 45.75 5.13 -1.36
C GLU A 42 44.62 5.56 -0.40
N THR A 43 44.95 5.92 0.85
CA THR A 43 43.97 6.37 1.85
C THR A 43 43.77 7.89 1.82
N LEU A 44 42.55 8.35 1.56
CA LEU A 44 42.04 9.70 1.87
C LEU A 44 40.98 9.60 3.00
N GLY A 45 40.78 10.68 3.77
CA GLY A 45 40.25 10.65 5.14
C GLY A 45 38.80 10.17 5.37
N THR A 46 38.56 9.78 6.62
CA THR A 46 37.30 9.58 7.40
C THR A 46 36.03 8.97 6.78
N ALA A 47 36.00 8.54 5.53
CA ALA A 47 34.87 7.77 4.97
C ALA A 47 35.32 6.34 4.61
N SER A 48 34.71 5.34 5.25
CA SER A 48 34.93 3.92 4.99
C SER A 48 34.26 3.50 3.67
N ALA A 49 35.02 2.93 2.73
CA ALA A 49 34.50 2.29 1.53
C ALA A 49 34.52 0.76 1.68
N TYR A 50 33.44 0.06 1.26
CA TYR A 50 33.31 -1.40 1.31
C TYR A 50 33.06 -1.99 -0.08
N LEU A 51 33.56 -3.21 -0.33
CA LEU A 51 33.42 -3.94 -1.60
C LEU A 51 32.70 -5.27 -1.31
N ILE A 52 31.67 -5.61 -2.09
CA ILE A 52 30.93 -6.89 -2.00
C ILE A 52 31.18 -7.68 -3.30
N PHE A 53 31.45 -8.99 -3.17
CA PHE A 53 31.44 -9.92 -4.30
C PHE A 53 30.18 -10.79 -4.20
N ALA A 54 29.45 -10.92 -5.30
CA ALA A 54 28.39 -11.91 -5.47
C ALA A 54 28.66 -12.70 -6.74
N ASP A 55 28.48 -14.02 -6.70
CA ASP A 55 28.34 -14.84 -7.89
C ASP A 55 26.87 -15.21 -8.15
N ASN A 56 26.60 -15.83 -9.30
CA ASN A 56 25.25 -16.14 -9.78
C ASN A 56 24.49 -17.18 -8.92
N GLU A 57 25.09 -17.70 -7.85
CA GLU A 57 24.48 -18.67 -6.94
C GLU A 57 24.10 -18.07 -5.57
N GLY A 58 24.27 -16.75 -5.39
CA GLY A 58 23.79 -16.03 -4.21
C GLY A 58 24.69 -16.10 -2.98
N TRP A 59 25.97 -16.45 -3.14
CA TRP A 59 26.95 -16.46 -2.04
C TRP A 59 27.84 -15.22 -2.12
N GLY A 60 28.05 -14.54 -0.98
CA GLY A 60 28.93 -13.37 -0.89
C GLY A 60 29.51 -13.16 0.50
N TRP A 61 30.69 -12.52 0.56
CA TRP A 61 31.38 -12.17 1.81
C TRP A 61 31.18 -10.68 2.13
N ILE A 62 30.90 -10.37 3.40
CA ILE A 62 30.83 -8.99 3.90
C ILE A 62 32.03 -8.77 4.84
N MET A 63 32.82 -7.73 4.59
CA MET A 63 33.82 -7.24 5.54
C MET A 63 33.30 -5.97 6.21
N LEU A 64 33.22 -6.00 7.54
CA LEU A 64 32.91 -4.82 8.35
C LEU A 64 34.16 -4.38 9.11
N GLY A 65 34.38 -3.08 9.18
CA GLY A 65 35.48 -2.49 9.94
C GLY A 65 35.06 -1.17 10.57
N GLU A 66 35.17 -1.09 11.89
CA GLU A 66 35.21 0.16 12.66
C GLU A 66 36.66 0.39 13.10
N ASP A 67 37.19 1.57 12.82
CA ASP A 67 38.45 2.11 13.36
C ASP A 67 39.70 1.20 13.34
N LYS A 68 40.55 1.42 12.33
CA LYS A 68 41.98 1.09 12.18
C LYS A 68 42.55 -0.30 12.59
N TYR A 69 41.84 -1.20 13.29
CA TYR A 69 42.46 -2.44 13.81
C TYR A 69 41.55 -3.67 13.94
N ASN A 70 40.27 -3.65 13.55
CA ASN A 70 39.43 -4.86 13.59
C ASN A 70 38.78 -5.13 12.21
N ILE A 71 39.09 -6.30 11.64
CA ILE A 71 38.43 -6.83 10.45
C ILE A 71 37.56 -7.99 10.93
N VAL A 72 36.24 -7.91 10.69
CA VAL A 72 35.31 -9.02 10.94
C VAL A 72 34.85 -9.57 9.59
N ALA A 73 35.10 -10.87 9.35
CA ALA A 73 34.62 -11.58 8.17
C ALA A 73 33.30 -12.29 8.50
N LEU A 74 32.21 -11.90 7.82
CA LEU A 74 30.92 -12.59 7.88
C LEU A 74 30.89 -13.70 6.85
N LYS A 75 30.42 -14.88 7.25
CA LYS A 75 30.63 -16.12 6.49
C LYS A 75 29.49 -16.46 5.52
N GLU A 76 28.22 -16.18 5.84
CA GLU A 76 27.06 -16.60 5.03
C GLU A 76 25.84 -15.67 5.23
N TYR A 77 25.04 -15.47 4.18
CA TYR A 77 23.67 -14.91 4.25
C TYR A 77 22.74 -15.74 3.33
N VAL A 78 21.43 -15.73 3.60
CA VAL A 78 20.40 -16.41 2.81
C VAL A 78 19.26 -15.43 2.53
N ILE A 79 18.85 -15.31 1.27
CA ILE A 79 17.62 -14.60 0.87
C ILE A 79 16.50 -15.63 0.80
N GLU A 80 15.64 -15.66 1.81
CA GLU A 80 14.56 -16.66 1.90
C GLU A 80 13.28 -16.22 1.16
N LYS A 81 13.06 -14.91 0.95
CA LYS A 81 12.01 -14.25 0.14
C LYS A 81 12.34 -12.77 -0.12
N GLU A 82 11.72 -12.13 -1.13
CA GLU A 82 11.85 -10.69 -1.36
C GLU A 82 11.49 -9.88 -0.10
N GLY A 83 12.46 -9.12 0.42
CA GLY A 83 12.26 -8.16 1.53
C GLY A 83 12.69 -8.63 2.93
N GLU A 84 13.15 -9.86 3.13
CA GLU A 84 13.71 -10.34 4.41
C GLU A 84 15.19 -10.71 4.28
N LEU A 85 16.05 -10.04 5.04
CA LEU A 85 17.48 -10.34 5.15
C LEU A 85 17.80 -10.86 6.56
N SER A 86 18.24 -12.11 6.64
CA SER A 86 18.70 -12.75 7.88
C SER A 86 20.22 -12.79 7.92
N ILE A 87 20.83 -12.16 8.93
CA ILE A 87 22.29 -12.10 9.11
C ILE A 87 22.71 -13.07 10.23
N ILE A 88 23.61 -14.00 9.93
CA ILE A 88 24.11 -14.99 10.88
C ILE A 88 25.56 -14.64 11.28
N TYR A 89 25.83 -14.53 12.59
CA TYR A 89 27.17 -14.28 13.14
C TYR A 89 27.58 -15.41 14.08
N GLU A 90 28.72 -16.07 13.79
CA GLU A 90 29.26 -17.19 14.58
C GLU A 90 28.24 -18.30 14.92
N GLY A 91 27.28 -18.56 14.02
CA GLY A 91 26.24 -19.58 14.23
C GLY A 91 25.06 -19.14 15.10
N HIS A 92 24.96 -17.85 15.41
CA HIS A 92 23.82 -17.24 16.08
C HIS A 92 23.09 -16.26 15.16
N LEU A 93 21.75 -16.30 15.17
CA LEU A 93 20.91 -15.30 14.52
C LEU A 93 21.11 -13.98 15.27
N LEU A 94 21.58 -12.93 14.59
CA LEU A 94 21.57 -11.59 15.18
C LEU A 94 20.14 -11.07 15.10
N GLU A 95 19.52 -10.77 16.24
CA GLU A 95 18.20 -10.13 16.27
C GLU A 95 18.33 -8.74 15.65
N ASN A 96 17.77 -8.58 14.46
CA ASN A 96 17.57 -7.32 13.79
C ASN A 96 16.46 -6.56 14.55
N ASP A 97 16.69 -5.30 14.92
CA ASP A 97 15.69 -4.43 15.57
C ASP A 97 14.51 -4.06 14.64
N GLY A 98 14.31 -4.81 13.55
CA GLY A 98 13.26 -4.63 12.55
C GLY A 98 13.46 -3.41 11.65
N LYS A 99 14.69 -2.88 11.55
CA LYS A 99 15.00 -1.69 10.75
C LYS A 99 16.11 -1.98 9.76
N VAL A 100 15.75 -2.72 8.72
CA VAL A 100 16.51 -2.76 7.46
C VAL A 100 15.77 -1.85 6.49
N ARG A 101 16.48 -0.89 5.90
CA ARG A 101 15.97 0.01 4.86
C ARG A 101 16.91 -0.10 3.69
N PHE A 102 16.40 -0.33 2.49
CA PHE A 102 17.24 -0.28 1.29
C PHE A 102 16.50 0.45 0.18
N ALA A 103 17.27 1.09 -0.68
CA ALA A 103 16.85 1.68 -1.93
C ALA A 103 17.65 1.01 -3.04
N VAL A 104 17.00 0.74 -4.16
CA VAL A 104 17.66 0.25 -5.36
C VAL A 104 17.83 1.45 -6.27
N TYR A 105 19.07 1.79 -6.60
CA TYR A 105 19.39 2.85 -7.55
C TYR A 105 20.23 2.25 -8.67
N ARG A 106 19.65 2.16 -9.88
CA ARG A 106 20.21 1.39 -11.01
C ARG A 106 20.52 -0.06 -10.58
N ASP A 107 21.77 -0.50 -10.72
CA ASP A 107 22.27 -1.84 -10.34
C ASP A 107 22.85 -1.91 -8.92
N VAL A 108 22.67 -0.85 -8.11
CA VAL A 108 23.23 -0.77 -6.75
C VAL A 108 22.11 -0.76 -5.71
N ILE A 109 22.09 -1.77 -4.84
CA ILE A 109 21.28 -1.81 -3.63
C ILE A 109 22.04 -1.05 -2.55
N VAL A 110 21.53 0.10 -2.13
CA VAL A 110 22.09 0.87 -1.01
C VAL A 110 21.14 0.78 0.16
N GLY A 111 21.61 0.42 1.35
CA GLY A 111 20.75 0.26 2.50
C GLY A 111 21.41 0.57 3.83
N GLU A 112 20.57 0.63 4.86
CA GLU A 112 20.94 0.80 6.25
C GLU A 112 20.33 -0.34 7.06
N VAL A 113 21.13 -0.88 7.98
CA VAL A 113 20.66 -1.83 8.99
C VAL A 113 21.02 -1.32 10.37
N VAL A 114 20.07 -1.39 11.30
CA VAL A 114 20.31 -1.04 12.71
C VAL A 114 20.51 -2.33 13.50
N ILE A 115 21.70 -2.50 14.06
CA ILE A 115 22.05 -3.66 14.90
C ILE A 115 22.44 -3.13 16.28
N ASN A 116 21.71 -3.56 17.32
CA ASN A 116 21.93 -3.12 18.70
C ASN A 116 21.96 -1.58 18.87
N GLY A 117 21.10 -0.86 18.13
CA GLY A 117 21.03 0.61 18.17
C GLY A 117 22.13 1.38 17.43
N VAL A 118 23.00 0.70 16.68
CA VAL A 118 24.02 1.33 15.80
C VAL A 118 23.60 1.15 14.34
N THR A 119 23.63 2.24 13.56
CA THR A 119 23.28 2.23 12.13
C THR A 119 24.50 1.90 11.28
N TYR A 120 24.36 0.88 10.44
CA TYR A 120 25.36 0.46 9.45
C TYR A 120 24.81 0.68 8.05
N SER A 121 25.52 1.41 7.20
CA SER A 121 25.16 1.60 5.79
C SER A 121 25.92 0.60 4.90
N PHE A 122 25.28 0.07 3.86
CA PHE A 122 25.87 -0.88 2.91
C PHE A 122 25.46 -0.57 1.46
N GLY A 123 26.26 -1.03 0.50
CA GLY A 123 26.01 -0.94 -0.94
C GLY A 123 26.36 -2.26 -1.63
N VAL A 124 25.44 -2.83 -2.42
CA VAL A 124 25.62 -4.05 -3.23
C VAL A 124 25.46 -3.68 -4.69
N ALA A 125 26.49 -3.81 -5.52
CA ALA A 125 26.34 -3.67 -6.97
C ALA A 125 26.17 -5.07 -7.61
N GLN A 126 25.13 -5.27 -8.42
CA GLN A 126 24.95 -6.52 -9.18
C GLN A 126 25.78 -6.43 -10.47
N THR A 127 26.82 -7.25 -10.61
CA THR A 127 27.64 -7.25 -11.84
C THR A 127 27.00 -8.14 -12.91
N LEU A 128 26.45 -7.53 -13.96
CA LEU A 128 26.37 -8.18 -15.27
C LEU A 128 27.67 -7.84 -16.03
N GLU A 129 28.47 -8.88 -16.32
CA GLU A 129 29.66 -8.87 -17.17
C GLU A 129 30.52 -7.58 -17.20
N SER A 130 31.58 -7.57 -16.38
CA SER A 130 32.80 -6.75 -16.51
C SER A 130 32.65 -5.22 -16.46
N GLY A 131 32.72 -4.66 -15.25
CA GLY A 131 33.04 -3.25 -15.03
C GLY A 131 32.97 -2.88 -13.56
N ILE A 132 34.08 -2.39 -13.00
CA ILE A 132 34.14 -1.84 -11.63
C ILE A 132 33.83 -0.35 -11.75
N PHE A 133 32.77 0.15 -11.12
CA PHE A 133 32.57 1.59 -10.91
C PHE A 133 33.15 2.00 -9.56
N VAL A 134 33.96 3.06 -9.55
CA VAL A 134 34.54 3.66 -8.34
C VAL A 134 33.65 4.84 -7.94
N LEU A 135 33.30 4.94 -6.66
CA LEU A 135 32.45 5.98 -6.04
C LEU A 135 32.89 7.43 -6.30
N ASP A 136 34.06 7.66 -6.87
CA ASP A 136 34.57 9.00 -7.20
C ASP A 136 33.74 9.69 -8.30
N GLU A 137 33.18 8.94 -9.26
CA GLU A 137 32.39 9.51 -10.38
C GLU A 137 30.98 9.98 -9.94
N TRP A 138 30.45 9.44 -8.84
CA TRP A 138 29.13 9.80 -8.32
C TRP A 138 29.12 11.18 -7.64
N ASN A 139 30.20 11.51 -6.93
CA ASN A 139 30.32 12.81 -6.27
C ASN A 139 30.61 13.94 -7.27
N GLU A 140 31.40 13.68 -8.33
CA GLU A 140 31.61 14.65 -9.41
C GLU A 140 30.30 14.95 -10.18
N HIS A 141 29.43 13.95 -10.37
CA HIS A 141 28.14 14.15 -11.05
C HIS A 141 27.16 15.03 -10.26
N LEU A 142 27.16 14.96 -8.92
CA LEU A 142 26.28 15.78 -8.07
C LEU A 142 26.75 17.25 -7.99
N GLU A 143 28.07 17.49 -8.07
CA GLU A 143 28.62 18.84 -8.19
C GLU A 143 28.33 19.47 -9.56
N GLU A 144 28.36 18.69 -10.64
CA GLU A 144 27.96 19.15 -11.99
C GLU A 144 26.47 19.53 -12.09
N GLN A 145 25.61 18.92 -11.27
CA GLN A 145 24.19 19.23 -11.14
C GLN A 145 23.89 20.43 -10.20
N GLY A 146 24.93 21.06 -9.62
CA GLY A 146 24.81 22.32 -8.89
C GLY A 146 24.34 22.21 -7.43
N PHE A 147 24.46 21.04 -6.81
CA PHE A 147 24.17 20.86 -5.38
C PHE A 147 25.41 21.20 -4.54
N GLU A 148 25.31 22.18 -3.63
CA GLU A 148 26.40 22.50 -2.69
C GLU A 148 26.42 21.53 -1.49
N GLU A 149 27.63 21.12 -1.13
CA GLU A 149 27.92 20.24 0.01
C GLU A 149 27.48 20.88 1.33
N GLY A 150 26.48 20.28 2.02
CA GLY A 150 26.13 20.65 3.40
C GLY A 150 24.66 20.94 3.72
N LEU A 151 23.73 20.81 2.78
CA LEU A 151 22.28 20.91 3.03
C LEU A 151 21.51 19.77 2.35
N ILE A 152 21.72 18.54 2.80
CA ILE A 152 20.79 17.44 2.51
C ILE A 152 19.82 17.35 3.69
N GLU A 153 18.75 18.14 3.66
CA GLU A 153 17.51 17.64 4.24
C GLU A 153 17.03 16.55 3.30
N THR A 154 17.12 15.29 3.74
CA THR A 154 16.71 14.12 2.96
C THR A 154 15.29 14.34 2.40
N PRO A 155 15.05 14.15 1.10
CA PRO A 155 13.71 14.29 0.54
C PRO A 155 12.73 13.35 1.27
N PRO A 156 11.46 13.72 1.41
CA PRO A 156 10.47 12.86 2.03
C PRO A 156 10.34 11.58 1.21
N PHE A 157 10.80 10.47 1.79
CA PHE A 157 10.67 9.12 1.27
C PHE A 157 9.20 8.83 0.94
N LEU A 158 8.87 8.79 -0.36
CA LEU A 158 7.56 8.40 -0.87
C LEU A 158 7.69 7.02 -1.52
N ASP A 159 6.98 6.03 -0.97
CA ASP A 159 6.93 4.65 -1.44
C ASP A 159 6.58 4.58 -2.94
N VAL A 160 7.55 4.21 -3.78
CA VAL A 160 7.28 3.85 -5.18
C VAL A 160 6.80 2.40 -5.21
N TYR A 161 5.50 2.19 -5.04
CA TYR A 161 4.85 0.89 -5.26
C TYR A 161 4.65 0.68 -6.77
N VAL A 162 5.45 -0.18 -7.40
CA VAL A 162 5.16 -0.67 -8.76
C VAL A 162 4.25 -1.90 -8.63
N PRO A 163 3.01 -1.89 -9.14
CA PRO A 163 2.13 -3.05 -9.07
C PRO A 163 2.75 -4.23 -9.84
N SER A 164 2.62 -5.46 -9.32
CA SER A 164 3.26 -6.70 -9.82
C SER A 164 2.98 -7.09 -11.29
N ASN A 165 2.17 -6.31 -12.01
CA ASN A 165 1.79 -6.56 -13.40
C ASN A 165 2.46 -5.60 -14.41
N TYR A 166 3.29 -4.67 -13.94
CA TYR A 166 3.99 -3.70 -14.80
C TYR A 166 5.45 -4.10 -15.00
N VAL A 167 5.95 -3.94 -16.22
CA VAL A 167 7.39 -3.90 -16.49
C VAL A 167 7.93 -2.59 -15.93
N PRO A 168 8.91 -2.62 -15.01
CA PRO A 168 9.50 -1.39 -14.50
C PRO A 168 10.33 -0.70 -15.58
N ALA A 169 10.21 0.62 -15.65
CA ALA A 169 10.93 1.46 -16.58
C ALA A 169 11.68 2.56 -15.83
N VAL A 170 12.94 2.80 -16.20
CA VAL A 170 13.67 4.00 -15.82
C VAL A 170 13.27 5.08 -16.81
N ILE A 171 12.91 6.26 -16.29
CA ILE A 171 12.53 7.39 -17.14
C ILE A 171 13.28 8.65 -16.73
N ASP A 172 13.64 9.45 -17.72
CA ASP A 172 14.31 10.73 -17.57
C ASP A 172 13.48 11.81 -18.29
N PHE A 173 12.95 12.78 -17.54
CA PHE A 173 12.17 13.90 -18.06
C PHE A 173 13.08 15.12 -18.29
N ASP A 174 13.30 15.45 -19.57
CA ASP A 174 14.07 16.63 -19.97
C ASP A 174 13.13 17.76 -20.43
N PRO A 175 13.06 18.91 -19.70
CA PRO A 175 14.03 19.37 -18.71
C PRO A 175 13.70 19.09 -17.23
N ASP A 176 14.74 18.84 -16.43
CA ASP A 176 14.72 18.71 -14.96
C ASP A 176 14.15 19.96 -14.25
N THR A 177 14.25 21.12 -14.90
CA THR A 177 13.57 22.35 -14.48
C THR A 177 12.59 22.83 -15.55
N LEU A 178 11.29 22.60 -15.31
CA LEU A 178 10.22 23.04 -16.17
C LEU A 178 9.74 24.45 -15.79
N ASN A 179 10.11 25.44 -16.60
CA ASN A 179 9.53 26.78 -16.51
C ASN A 179 8.17 26.86 -17.21
N LEU A 180 7.10 27.16 -16.47
CA LEU A 180 5.72 27.30 -16.97
C LEU A 180 5.55 28.53 -17.91
N LYS A 181 6.52 29.45 -17.96
CA LYS A 181 6.55 30.58 -18.93
C LYS A 181 7.27 30.25 -20.23
N SER A 182 8.01 29.14 -20.28
CA SER A 182 8.77 28.77 -21.47
C SER A 182 7.84 28.44 -22.63
N LYS A 183 8.18 28.94 -23.82
CA LYS A 183 7.41 28.77 -25.06
C LYS A 183 7.94 27.63 -25.93
N GLY A 184 8.67 26.68 -25.34
CA GLY A 184 9.12 25.47 -26.04
C GLY A 184 7.93 24.67 -26.56
N GLU A 185 8.13 23.92 -27.65
CA GLU A 185 7.06 23.11 -28.23
C GLU A 185 6.93 21.74 -27.56
N TRP A 186 8.05 21.17 -27.12
CA TRP A 186 8.14 19.79 -26.63
C TRP A 186 8.80 19.73 -25.26
N VAL A 187 8.42 18.72 -24.49
CA VAL A 187 9.26 18.11 -23.45
C VAL A 187 9.64 16.71 -23.92
N THR A 188 10.84 16.27 -23.57
CA THR A 188 11.38 14.98 -24.00
C THR A 188 11.39 14.04 -22.80
N VAL A 189 11.08 12.78 -23.03
CA VAL A 189 11.23 11.73 -22.01
C VAL A 189 11.95 10.55 -22.63
N TYR A 190 12.99 10.08 -21.96
CA TYR A 190 13.68 8.84 -22.29
C TYR A 190 13.10 7.71 -21.45
N ILE A 191 12.90 6.55 -22.06
CA ILE A 191 12.28 5.39 -21.41
C ILE A 191 13.13 4.17 -21.68
N GLU A 192 13.72 3.64 -20.62
CA GLU A 192 14.42 2.37 -20.63
C GLU A 192 13.58 1.29 -19.94
N LEU A 193 13.57 0.07 -20.45
CA LEU A 193 12.86 -1.06 -19.83
C LEU A 193 13.84 -2.02 -19.16
N LEU A 194 13.62 -2.29 -17.87
CA LEU A 194 14.45 -3.21 -17.09
C LEU A 194 14.09 -4.68 -17.37
N GLY A 195 14.96 -5.62 -16.99
CA GLY A 195 14.68 -7.07 -17.04
C GLY A 195 14.79 -7.71 -18.43
N GLY A 196 15.58 -7.12 -19.33
CA GLY A 196 15.81 -7.64 -20.69
C GLY A 196 14.66 -7.43 -21.67
N TYR A 197 13.68 -6.59 -21.31
CA TYR A 197 12.60 -6.20 -22.21
C TYR A 197 13.11 -5.26 -23.28
N ASN A 198 12.64 -5.45 -24.51
CA ASN A 198 13.13 -4.71 -25.66
C ASN A 198 12.31 -3.44 -25.91
N VAL A 199 12.93 -2.26 -25.82
CA VAL A 199 12.29 -0.95 -26.11
C VAL A 199 11.71 -0.83 -27.52
N TYR A 200 12.16 -1.62 -28.50
CA TYR A 200 11.54 -1.69 -29.83
C TYR A 200 10.08 -2.18 -29.77
N ASN A 201 9.70 -2.89 -28.70
CA ASN A 201 8.34 -3.39 -28.49
C ASN A 201 7.42 -2.39 -27.80
N ILE A 202 7.87 -1.19 -27.44
CA ILE A 202 7.01 -0.16 -26.84
C ILE A 202 5.99 0.34 -27.88
N ASP A 203 4.70 0.29 -27.54
CA ASP A 203 3.64 0.91 -28.33
C ASP A 203 3.46 2.37 -27.91
N ILE A 204 4.04 3.29 -28.69
CA ILE A 204 3.99 4.74 -28.45
C ILE A 204 2.55 5.25 -28.28
N GLY A 205 1.58 4.67 -28.99
CA GLY A 205 0.19 5.10 -28.95
C GLY A 205 -0.49 4.91 -27.59
N THR A 206 0.12 4.12 -26.71
CA THR A 206 -0.37 3.83 -25.36
C THR A 206 0.27 4.69 -24.28
N ILE A 207 1.35 5.42 -24.61
CA ILE A 207 2.15 6.14 -23.61
C ILE A 207 1.44 7.41 -23.15
N LYS A 208 1.35 7.59 -21.82
CA LYS A 208 0.77 8.76 -21.18
C LYS A 208 1.62 9.27 -20.02
N LEU A 209 1.77 10.59 -19.97
CA LEU A 209 2.33 11.33 -18.84
C LEU A 209 1.22 11.70 -17.85
N ASN A 210 1.43 11.35 -16.57
CA ASN A 210 0.49 11.48 -15.45
C ASN A 210 -0.92 10.95 -15.79
N GLY A 211 -1.00 9.93 -16.64
CA GLY A 211 -2.26 9.34 -17.13
C GLY A 211 -3.10 10.25 -18.06
N ILE A 212 -2.64 11.47 -18.35
CA ILE A 212 -3.44 12.52 -19.02
C ILE A 212 -2.87 12.86 -20.40
N VAL A 213 -1.57 13.21 -20.50
CA VAL A 213 -1.00 13.77 -21.73
C VAL A 213 -0.40 12.66 -22.60
N PRO A 214 -0.93 12.40 -23.81
CA PRO A 214 -0.40 11.35 -24.68
C PRO A 214 0.94 11.74 -25.33
N ALA A 215 1.79 10.76 -25.57
CA ALA A 215 3.01 10.95 -26.35
C ALA A 215 2.70 11.25 -27.83
N GLU A 216 3.54 12.07 -28.47
CA GLU A 216 3.42 12.36 -29.90
C GLU A 216 3.81 11.15 -30.76
N ASN A 217 2.87 10.67 -31.57
CA ASN A 217 3.02 9.47 -32.40
C ASN A 217 2.85 9.76 -33.92
N ASN A 218 2.87 11.04 -34.32
CA ASN A 218 2.73 11.40 -35.72
C ASN A 218 4.03 11.17 -36.50
N GLN A 219 3.98 10.21 -37.43
CA GLN A 219 5.11 9.81 -38.29
C GLN A 219 5.72 10.95 -39.13
N LYS A 220 5.06 12.11 -39.22
CA LYS A 220 5.64 13.32 -39.85
C LYS A 220 6.89 13.81 -39.11
N TYR A 221 6.99 13.58 -37.80
CA TYR A 221 8.12 14.02 -37.00
C TYR A 221 9.29 13.02 -37.12
N GLY A 222 10.51 13.55 -37.30
CA GLY A 222 11.72 12.73 -37.44
C GLY A 222 12.02 11.89 -36.20
N PHE A 223 11.81 12.46 -35.01
CA PHE A 223 12.07 11.77 -33.74
C PHE A 223 11.17 10.53 -33.53
N VAL A 224 9.93 10.52 -34.04
CA VAL A 224 9.05 9.33 -33.97
C VAL A 224 9.63 8.15 -34.76
N ARG A 225 10.32 8.44 -35.87
CA ARG A 225 10.94 7.44 -36.75
C ARG A 225 12.31 6.96 -36.28
N SER A 226 13.01 7.77 -35.47
CA SER A 226 14.36 7.51 -34.96
C SER A 226 14.41 7.74 -33.46
N ARG A 227 13.56 7.02 -32.72
CA ARG A 227 13.34 7.17 -31.27
C ARG A 227 14.19 6.25 -30.39
N ILE A 228 14.82 5.24 -30.98
CA ILE A 228 15.60 4.26 -30.23
C ILE A 228 17.08 4.62 -30.35
N GLY A 229 17.73 4.73 -29.20
CA GLY A 229 19.15 5.03 -29.05
C GLY A 229 19.53 4.85 -27.60
N ASP A 230 20.82 4.65 -27.34
CA ASP A 230 21.42 4.63 -26.01
C ASP A 230 21.79 6.08 -25.67
N TYR A 231 20.94 6.77 -24.90
CA TYR A 231 21.04 8.21 -24.69
C TYR A 231 21.98 8.58 -23.54
N ASP A 232 22.09 7.73 -22.53
CA ASP A 232 22.98 7.93 -21.38
C ASP A 232 24.31 7.16 -21.50
N GLN A 233 24.50 6.39 -22.58
CA GLN A 233 25.73 5.68 -22.95
C GLN A 233 26.09 4.53 -22.01
N ASP A 234 25.08 3.90 -21.40
CA ASP A 234 25.26 2.77 -20.51
C ASP A 234 25.24 1.40 -21.23
N GLY A 235 24.94 1.40 -22.54
CA GLY A 235 24.87 0.20 -23.38
C GLY A 235 23.47 -0.43 -23.48
N ILE A 236 22.49 0.10 -22.77
CA ILE A 236 21.07 -0.23 -22.85
C ILE A 236 20.39 0.79 -23.78
N LEU A 237 19.34 0.36 -24.50
CA LEU A 237 18.65 1.24 -25.44
C LEU A 237 17.43 1.88 -24.78
N ASP A 238 17.30 3.19 -24.90
CA ASP A 238 16.09 3.92 -24.54
C ASP A 238 15.14 4.12 -25.72
N CYS A 239 13.88 4.41 -25.38
CA CYS A 239 12.88 4.97 -26.27
C CYS A 239 12.61 6.45 -25.95
N MET A 240 13.12 7.36 -26.77
CA MET A 240 12.80 8.79 -26.71
C MET A 240 11.35 9.04 -27.16
N VAL A 241 10.55 9.66 -26.30
CA VAL A 241 9.22 10.17 -26.63
C VAL A 241 9.14 11.66 -26.34
N LYS A 242 8.20 12.36 -26.97
CA LYS A 242 7.98 13.79 -26.75
C LYS A 242 6.52 14.08 -26.48
N PHE A 243 6.27 15.01 -25.57
CA PHE A 243 4.93 15.48 -25.20
C PHE A 243 4.77 16.96 -25.54
N ASN A 244 3.55 17.36 -25.90
CA ASN A 244 3.26 18.76 -26.13
C ASN A 244 3.47 19.55 -24.84
N ARG A 245 4.38 20.53 -24.88
CA ARG A 245 4.77 21.27 -23.67
C ARG A 245 3.61 22.04 -23.04
N THR A 246 2.73 22.64 -23.85
CA THR A 246 1.56 23.38 -23.36
C THR A 246 0.63 22.47 -22.56
N SER A 247 0.34 21.28 -23.09
CA SER A 247 -0.50 20.30 -22.39
C SER A 247 0.13 19.81 -21.08
N VAL A 248 1.46 19.68 -21.02
CA VAL A 248 2.17 19.34 -19.77
C VAL A 248 2.14 20.51 -18.77
N GLN A 249 2.29 21.75 -19.23
CA GLN A 249 2.21 22.95 -18.38
C GLN A 249 0.82 23.18 -17.79
N GLU A 250 -0.25 22.74 -18.47
CA GLU A 250 -1.64 22.86 -17.98
C GLU A 250 -1.95 21.93 -16.81
N ILE A 251 -1.18 20.85 -16.62
CA ILE A 251 -1.42 19.84 -15.59
C ILE A 251 -0.43 19.90 -14.41
N LEU A 252 0.57 20.78 -14.44
CA LEU A 252 1.61 20.88 -13.42
C LEU A 252 1.53 22.23 -12.67
N GLU A 253 1.68 22.17 -11.35
CA GLU A 253 1.77 23.34 -10.47
C GLU A 253 3.24 23.62 -10.08
N PRO A 254 3.63 24.88 -9.77
CA PRO A 254 4.98 25.19 -9.30
C PRO A 254 5.37 24.46 -8.01
N GLY A 255 6.58 23.92 -7.96
CA GLY A 255 7.13 23.21 -6.80
C GLY A 255 8.59 22.77 -7.05
N ASP A 256 9.36 22.57 -5.97
CA ASP A 256 10.76 22.14 -6.07
C ASP A 256 10.92 20.63 -6.33
N MET A 257 9.91 19.82 -6.00
CA MET A 257 9.86 18.38 -6.29
C MET A 257 8.47 18.00 -6.80
N VAL A 258 8.30 17.99 -8.11
CA VAL A 258 7.05 17.64 -8.79
C VAL A 258 7.22 16.30 -9.48
N ARG A 259 6.36 15.34 -9.14
CA ARG A 259 6.40 13.97 -9.66
C ARG A 259 5.88 13.91 -11.09
N ILE A 260 6.64 13.26 -11.96
CA ILE A 260 6.26 12.86 -13.31
C ILE A 260 6.10 11.34 -13.33
N GLU A 261 4.99 10.88 -13.89
CA GLU A 261 4.69 9.47 -14.07
C GLU A 261 4.50 9.16 -15.55
N ILE A 262 5.12 8.08 -16.01
CA ILE A 262 4.98 7.56 -17.38
C ILE A 262 4.40 6.16 -17.32
N THR A 263 3.30 5.98 -18.05
CA THR A 263 2.65 4.68 -18.24
C THR A 263 2.55 4.36 -19.72
N GLY A 264 2.62 3.08 -20.08
CA GLY A 264 2.42 2.63 -21.45
C GLY A 264 2.28 1.11 -21.52
N SER A 265 2.29 0.56 -22.74
CA SER A 265 2.24 -0.88 -22.99
C SER A 265 3.15 -1.28 -24.13
N LEU A 266 3.60 -2.52 -24.10
CA LEU A 266 4.29 -3.15 -25.22
C LEU A 266 3.27 -3.57 -26.29
N VAL A 267 3.72 -3.84 -27.52
CA VAL A 267 2.89 -4.31 -28.65
C VAL A 267 2.13 -5.62 -28.33
N GLY A 268 2.55 -6.36 -27.29
CA GLY A 268 1.85 -7.54 -26.75
C GLY A 268 0.81 -7.27 -25.66
N GLY A 269 0.60 -6.01 -25.26
CA GLY A 269 -0.35 -5.60 -24.21
C GLY A 269 0.21 -5.59 -22.78
N THR A 270 1.45 -6.03 -22.56
CA THR A 270 2.11 -5.95 -21.24
C THR A 270 2.34 -4.48 -20.87
N PRO A 271 1.83 -3.99 -19.71
CA PRO A 271 1.99 -2.60 -19.34
C PRO A 271 3.36 -2.33 -18.72
N PHE A 272 3.85 -1.10 -18.81
CA PHE A 272 5.09 -0.64 -18.16
C PHE A 272 4.88 0.68 -17.41
N TYR A 273 5.76 0.94 -16.44
CA TYR A 273 5.62 2.03 -15.48
C TYR A 273 6.98 2.63 -15.08
N GLY A 274 7.10 3.95 -15.11
CA GLY A 274 8.29 4.67 -14.63
C GLY A 274 7.94 6.04 -14.04
N VAL A 275 8.83 6.57 -13.19
CA VAL A 275 8.65 7.86 -12.49
C VAL A 275 9.93 8.68 -12.48
N ASP A 276 9.78 10.00 -12.42
CA ASP A 276 10.87 10.97 -12.29
C ASP A 276 10.41 12.22 -11.50
N TRP A 277 11.35 13.05 -11.04
CA TRP A 277 11.12 14.22 -10.21
C TRP A 277 11.78 15.46 -10.78
N ILE A 278 10.98 16.50 -11.00
CA ILE A 278 11.46 17.75 -11.60
C ILE A 278 11.12 18.97 -10.74
N LYS A 279 11.82 20.07 -10.99
CA LYS A 279 11.48 21.40 -10.46
C LYS A 279 10.54 22.13 -11.43
N VAL A 280 9.43 22.65 -10.94
CA VAL A 280 8.48 23.46 -11.72
C VAL A 280 8.45 24.89 -11.20
N ILE A 281 8.69 25.88 -12.06
CA ILE A 281 8.71 27.30 -11.68
C ILE A 281 7.59 28.10 -12.36
N GLY A 282 6.89 28.93 -11.57
CA GLY A 282 5.62 29.57 -11.91
C GLY A 282 5.64 31.04 -12.37
N LYS A 283 4.43 31.60 -12.52
CA LYS A 283 4.14 32.98 -12.93
C LYS A 283 3.86 33.84 -11.67
N ASN A 284 4.79 34.74 -11.30
CA ASN A 284 4.56 35.71 -10.22
C ASN A 284 3.21 36.43 -10.39
N ILE A 285 2.32 36.26 -9.43
CA ILE A 285 1.20 37.19 -9.21
C ILE A 285 1.73 38.23 -8.23
N GLU A 286 1.87 39.46 -8.70
CA GLU A 286 2.22 40.61 -7.87
C GLU A 286 1.09 40.85 -6.85
N ALA A 287 1.45 40.79 -5.57
CA ALA A 287 0.57 41.21 -4.48
C ALA A 287 0.46 42.75 -4.50
N SER A 288 -0.66 43.28 -4.99
CA SER A 288 -1.04 44.67 -4.77
C SER A 288 -1.74 44.82 -3.41
N THR A 289 -0.99 45.35 -2.45
CA THR A 289 -1.39 46.21 -1.32
C THR A 289 -2.88 46.35 -0.97
N ASN A 290 -3.18 45.92 0.27
CA ASN A 290 -4.36 46.19 1.10
C ASN A 290 -4.59 47.72 1.33
N PRO A 291 -5.79 48.19 1.75
CA PRO A 291 -5.95 48.31 3.21
C PRO A 291 -7.38 48.17 3.78
N GLN A 292 -7.40 47.79 5.07
CA GLN A 292 -8.44 48.00 6.10
C GLN A 292 -9.53 46.93 6.25
N SER A 293 -9.17 45.84 6.93
CA SER A 293 -10.05 45.20 7.90
C SER A 293 -10.08 46.06 9.18
N THR A 294 -11.20 46.70 9.47
CA THR A 294 -11.48 47.29 10.79
C THR A 294 -12.63 46.57 11.48
N SER A 295 -12.43 46.36 12.77
CA SER A 295 -13.31 45.88 13.84
C SER A 295 -13.88 44.45 13.80
N GLN A 296 -13.18 43.59 14.56
CA GLN A 296 -13.70 42.60 15.52
C GLN A 296 -15.21 42.66 15.80
N GLN A 297 -15.90 41.51 15.81
CA GLN A 297 -16.31 40.78 17.02
C GLN A 297 -17.15 39.56 16.66
N GLY A 298 -16.84 38.41 17.27
CA GLY A 298 -17.58 37.15 17.11
C GLY A 298 -19.04 37.25 17.58
N ASP A 299 -19.82 36.26 17.17
CA ASP A 299 -21.12 35.87 17.73
C ASP A 299 -22.38 36.65 17.28
N CYS A 300 -22.36 37.39 16.15
CA CYS A 300 -23.59 37.98 15.59
C CYS A 300 -23.91 37.44 14.17
N PRO A 301 -25.14 36.94 13.92
CA PRO A 301 -25.56 36.48 12.59
C PRO A 301 -25.80 37.62 11.58
N LEU A 302 -25.86 38.87 12.05
CA LEU A 302 -26.14 40.06 11.24
C LEU A 302 -24.84 40.74 10.83
N TYR A 303 -24.64 40.88 9.52
CA TYR A 303 -23.55 41.63 8.89
C TYR A 303 -24.14 42.86 8.22
N VAL A 304 -23.60 44.03 8.55
CA VAL A 304 -24.01 45.31 7.94
C VAL A 304 -22.75 45.99 7.45
N GLN A 305 -22.74 46.38 6.19
CA GLN A 305 -21.62 47.14 5.64
C GLN A 305 -21.60 48.54 6.25
N GLU A 306 -20.41 49.06 6.54
CA GLU A 306 -20.23 50.35 7.23
C GLU A 306 -20.94 51.52 6.52
N ASN A 307 -21.14 51.40 5.20
CA ASN A 307 -21.78 52.40 4.35
C ASN A 307 -23.18 51.98 3.87
N ALA A 308 -23.87 51.08 4.57
CA ALA A 308 -25.26 50.74 4.29
C ALA A 308 -26.15 51.97 4.56
N VAL A 309 -26.90 52.43 3.55
CA VAL A 309 -27.64 53.70 3.61
C VAL A 309 -29.13 53.45 3.72
N PHE A 310 -29.65 52.54 2.90
CA PHE A 310 -31.09 52.38 2.71
C PHE A 310 -31.63 51.19 3.49
N MET A 311 -30.90 50.08 3.51
CA MET A 311 -31.20 48.92 4.34
C MET A 311 -30.11 48.78 5.41
N THR A 312 -30.46 48.86 6.70
CA THR A 312 -29.43 48.90 7.78
C THR A 312 -29.49 47.74 8.75
N ASN A 313 -30.59 47.00 8.78
CA ASN A 313 -30.76 45.89 9.70
C ASN A 313 -31.55 44.77 9.02
N MET A 314 -31.28 43.55 9.46
CA MET A 314 -32.03 42.36 9.06
C MET A 314 -32.16 41.43 10.27
N ASP A 315 -33.32 40.81 10.40
CA ASP A 315 -33.62 39.77 11.36
C ASP A 315 -34.44 38.68 10.67
N VAL A 316 -34.21 37.43 11.05
CA VAL A 316 -34.81 36.28 10.39
C VAL A 316 -35.53 35.46 11.45
N ILE A 317 -36.78 35.12 11.19
CA ILE A 317 -37.62 34.37 12.13
C ILE A 317 -38.27 33.21 11.38
N PRO A 318 -37.95 31.94 11.70
CA PRO A 318 -38.65 30.79 11.17
C PRO A 318 -40.11 30.79 11.65
N VAL A 319 -41.05 30.43 10.78
CA VAL A 319 -42.50 30.53 11.08
C VAL A 319 -43.00 29.38 11.94
N SER A 320 -42.61 28.14 11.61
CA SER A 320 -43.03 26.90 12.27
C SER A 320 -41.92 26.24 13.09
N HIS A 321 -40.76 26.88 13.15
CA HIS A 321 -39.56 26.37 13.79
C HIS A 321 -38.98 27.44 14.71
N SER A 322 -37.88 27.13 15.37
CA SER A 322 -37.15 28.10 16.18
C SER A 322 -35.67 27.93 15.96
N PHE A 323 -34.94 29.04 15.97
CA PHE A 323 -33.49 28.96 16.03
C PHE A 323 -33.06 28.42 17.39
N VAL A 324 -32.13 27.47 17.37
CA VAL A 324 -31.44 26.95 18.55
C VAL A 324 -30.08 27.64 18.63
N GLU A 325 -29.66 28.02 19.83
CA GLU A 325 -28.31 28.57 20.05
C GLU A 325 -27.26 27.48 19.80
N SER A 326 -26.35 27.73 18.86
CA SER A 326 -25.15 26.91 18.66
C SER A 326 -24.05 27.33 19.65
N PRO A 327 -23.20 26.41 20.13
CA PRO A 327 -22.01 26.75 20.92
C PRO A 327 -21.05 27.74 20.24
N GLU A 328 -21.14 27.87 18.90
CA GLU A 328 -20.29 28.75 18.07
C GLU A 328 -20.95 30.09 17.72
N GLY A 329 -22.07 30.45 18.35
CA GLY A 329 -22.73 31.76 18.19
C GLY A 329 -23.56 31.95 16.91
N MET A 330 -23.52 31.00 15.97
CA MET A 330 -24.37 31.00 14.76
C MET A 330 -25.73 30.34 15.02
N PRO A 331 -26.88 30.98 14.66
CA PRO A 331 -28.20 30.39 14.82
C PRO A 331 -28.34 29.08 14.03
N LEU A 332 -28.92 28.05 14.66
CA LEU A 332 -29.20 26.75 14.03
C LEU A 332 -30.70 26.56 13.83
N LEU A 333 -31.13 26.32 12.59
CA LEU A 333 -32.49 25.94 12.23
C LEU A 333 -32.52 24.46 11.89
N GLU A 334 -33.25 23.66 12.67
CA GLU A 334 -33.48 22.24 12.37
C GLU A 334 -34.83 22.04 11.69
N ILE A 335 -34.86 21.31 10.57
CA ILE A 335 -36.09 20.92 9.85
C ILE A 335 -36.16 19.40 9.70
N SER A 336 -37.34 18.79 9.86
CA SER A 336 -37.49 17.33 9.80
C SER A 336 -37.18 16.77 8.40
N PRO A 337 -36.64 15.54 8.27
CA PRO A 337 -36.49 14.86 6.97
C PRO A 337 -37.80 14.70 6.20
N GLU A 338 -38.93 14.66 6.91
CA GLU A 338 -40.27 14.54 6.34
C GLU A 338 -40.81 15.88 5.80
N GLU A 339 -40.19 17.01 6.14
CA GLU A 339 -40.59 18.32 5.64
C GLU A 339 -40.04 18.56 4.23
N GLU A 340 -40.91 18.84 3.27
CA GLU A 340 -40.49 19.19 1.90
C GLU A 340 -40.06 20.67 1.77
N SER A 341 -40.45 21.51 2.72
CA SER A 341 -40.16 22.94 2.73
C SER A 341 -40.28 23.54 4.13
N PHE A 342 -39.73 24.74 4.31
CA PHE A 342 -39.81 25.53 5.54
C PHE A 342 -40.01 27.01 5.22
N THR A 343 -40.62 27.76 6.14
CA THR A 343 -40.98 29.17 5.92
C THR A 343 -40.21 30.10 6.85
N LEU A 344 -39.67 31.19 6.31
CA LEU A 344 -38.97 32.24 7.04
C LEU A 344 -39.71 33.58 6.87
N ASN A 345 -39.77 34.36 7.95
CA ASN A 345 -40.04 35.79 7.92
C ASN A 345 -38.71 36.54 7.96
N ILE A 346 -38.40 37.29 6.90
CA ILE A 346 -37.21 38.12 6.80
C ILE A 346 -37.65 39.55 7.11
N ASN A 347 -37.32 40.02 8.30
CA ASN A 347 -37.55 41.38 8.72
C ASN A 347 -36.35 42.24 8.35
N PHE A 348 -36.56 43.40 7.75
CA PHE A 348 -35.47 44.32 7.41
C PHE A 348 -35.91 45.77 7.61
N TYR A 349 -34.95 46.61 7.99
CA TYR A 349 -35.21 48.02 8.28
C TYR A 349 -34.86 48.88 7.07
N ILE A 350 -35.81 49.71 6.63
CA ILE A 350 -35.65 50.66 5.53
C ILE A 350 -35.64 52.10 6.07
N ASN A 351 -34.63 52.87 5.68
CA ASN A 351 -34.53 54.30 6.02
C ASN A 351 -35.25 55.21 5.00
N ASP A 352 -35.44 54.73 3.77
CA ASP A 352 -36.05 55.48 2.68
C ASP A 352 -37.04 54.60 1.91
N SER A 353 -38.34 54.86 2.09
CA SER A 353 -39.40 54.11 1.43
C SER A 353 -39.49 54.34 -0.08
N SER A 354 -38.71 55.28 -0.63
CA SER A 354 -38.70 55.55 -2.06
C SER A 354 -37.72 54.64 -2.84
N THR A 355 -36.94 53.83 -2.13
CA THR A 355 -36.06 52.78 -2.68
C THR A 355 -36.79 51.45 -2.86
N ALA A 356 -36.27 50.60 -3.76
CA ALA A 356 -36.68 49.19 -3.83
C ALA A 356 -35.68 48.32 -3.06
N ALA A 357 -36.17 47.24 -2.44
CA ALA A 357 -35.33 46.27 -1.72
C ALA A 357 -35.23 44.96 -2.51
N PHE A 358 -34.04 44.39 -2.59
CA PHE A 358 -33.76 43.12 -3.24
C PHE A 358 -33.12 42.16 -2.24
N ILE A 359 -33.62 40.93 -2.15
CA ILE A 359 -33.19 39.92 -1.17
C ILE A 359 -32.93 38.60 -1.89
N LYS A 360 -31.73 38.04 -1.69
CA LYS A 360 -31.30 36.74 -2.23
C LYS A 360 -30.93 35.80 -1.08
N ILE A 361 -31.26 34.53 -1.21
CA ILE A 361 -30.91 33.49 -0.22
C ILE A 361 -30.01 32.46 -0.88
N LEU A 362 -28.87 32.21 -0.25
CA LEU A 362 -27.74 31.47 -0.81
C LEU A 362 -27.31 30.35 0.13
N TYR A 363 -26.89 29.21 -0.44
CA TYR A 363 -26.02 28.26 0.27
C TYR A 363 -24.56 28.72 0.23
N CYS A 364 -23.72 28.18 1.12
CA CYS A 364 -22.28 28.50 1.25
C CYS A 364 -21.45 28.29 -0.02
N ASN A 365 -21.92 27.46 -0.96
CA ASN A 365 -21.31 27.26 -2.26
C ASN A 365 -21.80 28.23 -3.35
N ASN A 366 -22.42 29.37 -2.97
CA ASN A 366 -23.06 30.36 -3.85
C ASN A 366 -24.30 29.87 -4.61
N THR A 367 -24.88 28.71 -4.27
CA THR A 367 -26.14 28.27 -4.91
C THR A 367 -27.29 29.18 -4.47
N VAL A 368 -28.00 29.78 -5.42
CA VAL A 368 -29.18 30.60 -5.18
C VAL A 368 -30.41 29.72 -4.94
N ILE A 369 -31.06 29.89 -3.79
CA ILE A 369 -32.24 29.12 -3.37
C ILE A 369 -33.51 29.95 -3.54
N TYR A 370 -33.39 31.26 -3.34
CA TYR A 370 -34.49 32.20 -3.48
C TYR A 370 -34.00 33.58 -3.90
N ARG A 371 -34.86 34.27 -4.64
CA ARG A 371 -34.67 35.62 -5.17
C ARG A 371 -36.02 36.34 -5.08
N GLY A 372 -36.08 37.46 -4.37
CA GLY A 372 -37.30 38.24 -4.20
C GLY A 372 -37.03 39.72 -3.98
N SER A 373 -37.88 40.57 -4.55
CA SER A 373 -37.79 42.03 -4.42
C SER A 373 -39.06 42.60 -3.83
N VAL A 374 -38.93 43.71 -3.11
CA VAL A 374 -40.04 44.50 -2.57
C VAL A 374 -39.95 45.89 -3.18
N PRO A 375 -40.93 46.28 -4.02
CA PRO A 375 -40.89 47.57 -4.69
C PRO A 375 -41.15 48.72 -3.71
N SER A 376 -40.66 49.91 -4.05
CA SER A 376 -40.82 51.13 -3.25
C SER A 376 -42.30 51.47 -2.97
N SER A 377 -43.21 51.13 -3.88
CA SER A 377 -44.66 51.30 -3.70
C SER A 377 -45.27 50.52 -2.52
N ILE A 378 -44.57 49.52 -1.99
CA ILE A 378 -45.03 48.66 -0.89
C ILE A 378 -44.17 48.84 0.37
N LEU A 379 -42.95 49.37 0.24
CA LEU A 379 -42.05 49.60 1.35
C LEU A 379 -42.51 50.78 2.23
N SER A 380 -42.29 50.64 3.53
CA SER A 380 -42.48 51.71 4.51
C SER A 380 -41.16 52.02 5.20
N VAL A 381 -40.92 53.29 5.56
CA VAL A 381 -39.80 53.63 6.44
C VAL A 381 -40.01 52.92 7.77
N GLY A 382 -39.00 52.18 8.23
CA GLY A 382 -39.07 51.30 9.38
C GLY A 382 -38.91 49.82 9.04
N TRP A 383 -39.40 48.95 9.92
CA TRP A 383 -39.35 47.50 9.73
C TRP A 383 -40.38 47.03 8.70
N ASN A 384 -39.91 46.26 7.72
CA ASN A 384 -40.72 45.56 6.72
C ASN A 384 -40.47 44.06 6.86
N THR A 385 -41.41 43.23 6.41
CA THR A 385 -41.31 41.77 6.49
C THR A 385 -41.57 41.15 5.13
N LEU A 386 -40.65 40.28 4.68
CA LEU A 386 -40.82 39.40 3.53
C LEU A 386 -40.95 37.96 4.01
N THR A 387 -42.09 37.31 3.75
CA THR A 387 -42.31 35.89 4.07
C THR A 387 -41.96 35.03 2.85
N VAL A 388 -41.07 34.05 3.05
CA VAL A 388 -40.57 33.15 1.99
C VAL A 388 -40.69 31.70 2.43
N THR A 389 -41.11 30.83 1.51
CA THR A 389 -41.09 29.37 1.69
C THR A 389 -39.99 28.78 0.82
N LEU A 390 -39.07 28.04 1.44
CA LEU A 390 -37.88 27.47 0.81
C LEU A 390 -38.02 25.95 0.74
N PRO A 391 -37.60 25.32 -0.38
CA PRO A 391 -37.56 23.86 -0.47
C PRO A 391 -36.52 23.29 0.50
N ARG A 392 -36.76 22.08 1.01
CA ARG A 392 -35.73 21.32 1.73
C ARG A 392 -34.56 21.02 0.77
N PRO A 393 -33.29 21.22 1.19
CA PRO A 393 -32.14 20.78 0.42
C PRO A 393 -32.23 19.29 0.05
N ILE A 394 -31.85 18.95 -1.19
CA ILE A 394 -31.93 17.58 -1.73
C ILE A 394 -30.76 16.72 -1.22
N ASP A 395 -29.60 17.34 -0.97
CA ASP A 395 -28.36 16.70 -0.54
C ASP A 395 -27.79 17.37 0.71
N GLY A 396 -27.06 16.64 1.56
CA GLY A 396 -26.33 17.18 2.73
C GLY A 396 -27.17 17.40 3.99
N GLU A 397 -26.63 17.04 5.16
CA GLU A 397 -27.33 17.17 6.45
C GLU A 397 -27.23 18.58 7.07
N ILE A 398 -26.19 19.35 6.72
CA ILE A 398 -25.94 20.69 7.25
C ILE A 398 -25.60 21.65 6.11
N HIS A 399 -26.28 22.79 6.07
CA HIS A 399 -26.09 23.84 5.06
C HIS A 399 -25.82 25.17 5.74
N GLY A 400 -24.75 25.85 5.33
CA GLY A 400 -24.59 27.27 5.65
C GLY A 400 -25.51 28.08 4.77
N VAL A 401 -26.43 28.84 5.37
CA VAL A 401 -27.40 29.69 4.65
C VAL A 401 -27.08 31.15 4.94
N ARG A 402 -27.00 31.96 3.89
CA ARG A 402 -26.86 33.42 3.99
C ARG A 402 -27.98 34.09 3.21
N ILE A 403 -28.67 35.00 3.90
CA ILE A 403 -29.66 35.92 3.32
C ILE A 403 -28.93 37.22 3.09
N VAL A 404 -28.86 37.68 1.85
CA VAL A 404 -28.22 38.93 1.47
C VAL A 404 -29.26 39.89 0.93
N GLY A 405 -29.14 41.16 1.31
CA GLY A 405 -30.08 42.22 0.97
C GLY A 405 -29.37 43.49 0.55
N VAL A 406 -30.04 44.25 -0.31
CA VAL A 406 -29.65 45.59 -0.75
C VAL A 406 -30.90 46.42 -1.00
N ALA A 407 -30.83 47.72 -0.78
CA ALA A 407 -31.86 48.65 -1.21
C ALA A 407 -31.24 49.83 -1.98
N GLY A 408 -31.98 50.38 -2.93
CA GLY A 408 -31.55 51.54 -3.70
C GLY A 408 -32.58 51.99 -4.73
N HIS A 409 -32.32 53.13 -5.35
CA HIS A 409 -33.11 53.61 -6.46
C HIS A 409 -32.65 53.01 -7.78
N ARG A 410 -33.56 53.04 -8.75
CA ARG A 410 -33.23 52.68 -10.12
C ARG A 410 -32.23 53.68 -10.69
N ASP A 411 -31.23 53.20 -11.42
CA ASP A 411 -30.35 54.06 -12.20
C ASP A 411 -31.07 54.67 -13.43
N ASP A 412 -30.84 55.96 -13.70
CA ASP A 412 -31.61 56.73 -14.66
C ASP A 412 -31.18 56.54 -16.12
N ASP A 413 -29.90 56.24 -16.36
CA ASP A 413 -29.36 56.14 -17.72
C ASP A 413 -28.31 55.04 -17.97
N GLY A 414 -27.87 54.29 -16.96
CA GLY A 414 -26.85 53.25 -17.13
C GLY A 414 -25.42 53.81 -17.24
N VAL A 415 -25.20 55.10 -16.96
CA VAL A 415 -23.93 55.80 -17.21
C VAL A 415 -23.45 56.57 -15.97
N SER A 416 -22.18 56.40 -15.62
CA SER A 416 -21.56 57.14 -14.52
C SER A 416 -21.50 58.67 -14.80
N PRO A 417 -21.84 59.55 -13.85
CA PRO A 417 -22.18 59.25 -12.46
C PRO A 417 -23.61 58.73 -12.32
N TRP A 418 -23.73 57.56 -11.69
CA TRP A 418 -24.98 56.88 -11.38
C TRP A 418 -25.89 57.81 -10.56
N ASN A 419 -27.15 57.97 -10.99
CA ASN A 419 -28.12 58.79 -10.27
C ASN A 419 -29.39 57.99 -10.00
N GLY A 420 -29.78 57.93 -8.72
CA GLY A 420 -31.04 57.34 -8.32
C GLY A 420 -32.25 58.15 -8.83
N VAL A 421 -33.16 57.48 -9.54
CA VAL A 421 -34.48 58.02 -9.89
C VAL A 421 -35.59 57.30 -9.16
N LEU A 422 -36.57 58.09 -8.73
CA LEU A 422 -37.80 57.58 -8.13
C LEU A 422 -38.62 56.83 -9.18
N ASP A 423 -38.69 55.51 -9.01
CA ASP A 423 -39.50 54.61 -9.82
C ASP A 423 -40.28 53.68 -8.88
N GLU A 424 -41.57 53.97 -8.71
CA GLU A 424 -42.50 53.19 -7.86
C GLU A 424 -42.70 51.74 -8.35
N THR A 425 -42.29 51.47 -9.60
CA THR A 425 -42.35 50.16 -10.23
C THR A 425 -41.03 49.40 -10.18
N PHE A 426 -39.95 50.01 -9.69
CA PHE A 426 -38.66 49.34 -9.61
C PHE A 426 -38.72 48.20 -8.57
N GLY A 427 -38.22 47.03 -8.96
CA GLY A 427 -38.33 45.80 -8.18
C GLY A 427 -39.66 45.07 -8.36
N THR A 428 -40.55 45.51 -9.26
CA THR A 428 -41.77 44.76 -9.61
C THR A 428 -41.52 43.69 -10.67
N ARG A 429 -40.41 43.79 -11.42
CA ARG A 429 -40.12 42.91 -12.56
C ARG A 429 -38.85 42.11 -12.33
N GLU A 430 -38.76 40.97 -13.00
CA GLU A 430 -37.59 40.11 -12.89
C GLU A 430 -36.35 40.75 -13.52
N GLU A 431 -36.51 41.50 -14.61
CA GLU A 431 -35.41 42.20 -15.27
C GLU A 431 -34.75 43.27 -14.38
N ASP A 432 -35.46 43.80 -13.39
CA ASP A 432 -34.98 44.90 -12.53
C ASP A 432 -33.75 44.51 -11.70
N TRP A 433 -33.54 43.22 -11.45
CA TRP A 433 -32.35 42.74 -10.75
C TRP A 433 -31.05 42.96 -11.53
N ASN A 434 -31.13 43.01 -12.86
CA ASN A 434 -29.96 43.22 -13.72
C ASN A 434 -29.71 44.72 -13.98
N ILE A 435 -30.56 45.60 -13.46
CA ILE A 435 -30.41 47.05 -13.57
C ILE A 435 -29.49 47.52 -12.43
N ALA A 436 -28.54 48.39 -12.75
CA ALA A 436 -27.66 48.99 -11.76
C ALA A 436 -28.46 49.85 -10.77
N LEU A 437 -28.03 49.87 -9.50
CA LEU A 437 -28.56 50.81 -8.52
C LEU A 437 -27.94 52.19 -8.74
N GLY A 438 -28.78 53.23 -8.77
CA GLY A 438 -28.35 54.62 -9.01
C GLY A 438 -27.69 55.26 -7.78
N ASP A 439 -27.87 54.70 -6.59
CA ASP A 439 -27.33 55.19 -5.32
C ASP A 439 -27.22 54.07 -4.26
N GLY A 440 -26.78 54.43 -3.05
CA GLY A 440 -26.62 53.51 -1.92
C GLY A 440 -25.26 52.80 -1.90
N TYR A 441 -25.16 51.71 -1.12
CA TYR A 441 -23.90 50.96 -0.96
C TYR A 441 -23.48 50.22 -2.25
N PHE A 442 -24.46 49.72 -3.01
CA PHE A 442 -24.28 48.97 -4.26
C PHE A 442 -24.39 49.85 -5.51
N VAL A 443 -24.15 51.16 -5.39
CA VAL A 443 -24.24 52.09 -6.51
C VAL A 443 -23.39 51.61 -7.72
N GLY A 444 -24.00 51.62 -8.91
CA GLY A 444 -23.40 51.16 -10.16
C GLY A 444 -23.32 49.64 -10.33
N LYS A 445 -23.85 48.86 -9.38
CA LYS A 445 -23.94 47.39 -9.48
C LYS A 445 -25.39 46.94 -9.56
N ALA A 446 -25.60 45.78 -10.19
CA ALA A 446 -26.91 45.17 -10.27
C ALA A 446 -27.22 44.43 -8.97
N ALA A 447 -28.49 44.35 -8.58
CA ALA A 447 -28.89 43.51 -7.45
C ALA A 447 -28.62 42.01 -7.73
N GLU A 448 -28.49 41.63 -9.00
CA GLU A 448 -28.10 40.28 -9.40
C GLU A 448 -26.66 39.94 -8.98
N ASP A 449 -25.79 40.94 -8.79
CA ASP A 449 -24.41 40.73 -8.33
C ASP A 449 -24.34 40.37 -6.83
N LEU A 450 -25.48 40.34 -6.12
CA LEU A 450 -25.56 39.82 -4.76
C LEU A 450 -25.10 38.36 -4.72
N GLY A 451 -24.09 38.12 -3.89
CA GLY A 451 -23.40 36.85 -3.69
C GLY A 451 -23.05 36.65 -2.22
N TRP A 452 -22.32 35.59 -1.90
CA TRP A 452 -21.99 35.31 -0.51
C TRP A 452 -21.17 36.44 0.13
N TYR A 453 -20.30 37.11 -0.62
CA TYR A 453 -19.45 38.20 -0.11
C TYR A 453 -19.94 39.59 -0.53
N GLU A 454 -20.93 39.65 -1.42
CA GLU A 454 -21.50 40.87 -1.99
C GLU A 454 -22.89 41.11 -1.40
N TYR A 455 -22.99 42.01 -0.42
CA TYR A 455 -24.25 42.40 0.24
C TYR A 455 -24.16 43.80 0.87
N GLU A 456 -25.29 44.50 1.03
CA GLU A 456 -25.38 45.71 1.88
C GLU A 456 -25.67 45.31 3.33
N VAL A 457 -26.64 44.40 3.50
CA VAL A 457 -26.94 43.74 4.77
C VAL A 457 -27.04 42.24 4.52
N ALA A 458 -26.53 41.43 5.44
CA ALA A 458 -26.70 39.99 5.39
C ALA A 458 -27.05 39.39 6.76
N TYR A 459 -27.82 38.31 6.75
CA TYR A 459 -28.07 37.48 7.91
C TYR A 459 -27.63 36.05 7.62
N GLN A 460 -26.92 35.40 8.55
CA GLN A 460 -26.42 34.04 8.38
C GLN A 460 -26.94 33.10 9.45
N PHE A 461 -27.29 31.88 9.05
CA PHE A 461 -27.62 30.80 9.97
C PHE A 461 -27.23 29.45 9.37
N THR A 462 -27.26 28.41 10.21
CA THR A 462 -27.03 27.03 9.81
C THR A 462 -28.37 26.31 9.69
N LEU A 463 -28.62 25.63 8.57
CA LEU A 463 -29.78 24.77 8.37
C LEU A 463 -29.35 23.31 8.56
N LYS A 464 -30.07 22.55 9.39
CA LYS A 464 -29.83 21.12 9.64
C LYS A 464 -31.08 20.29 9.38
N ILE A 465 -30.90 19.12 8.77
CA ILE A 465 -31.96 18.14 8.52
C ILE A 465 -31.66 16.89 9.38
N PRO A 466 -32.35 16.65 10.51
CA PRO A 466 -32.05 15.52 11.38
C PRO A 466 -32.46 14.17 10.77
N GLY A 467 -31.53 13.47 10.08
CA GLY A 467 -31.58 12.02 9.92
C GLY A 467 -31.40 11.47 8.49
N LEU A 468 -30.15 11.17 8.13
CA LEU A 468 -29.70 9.87 7.62
C LEU A 468 -28.32 9.61 8.25
N VAL A 469 -28.04 8.40 8.76
CA VAL A 469 -26.79 8.04 9.49
C VAL A 469 -25.53 8.00 8.58
N SER A 470 -25.42 8.94 7.65
CA SER A 470 -24.30 9.10 6.75
C SER A 470 -24.35 10.53 6.22
N HIS A 471 -23.62 11.45 6.84
CA HIS A 471 -22.66 12.33 6.18
C HIS A 471 -22.09 13.35 7.16
N ASN A 472 -21.13 12.83 7.93
CA ASN A 472 -19.96 13.49 8.43
C ASN A 472 -19.64 14.92 7.88
N PRO A 473 -19.60 15.96 8.72
CA PRO A 473 -19.20 17.31 8.30
C PRO A 473 -17.69 17.46 8.04
N PHE A 474 -16.87 16.47 8.40
CA PHE A 474 -15.40 16.57 8.39
C PHE A 474 -14.69 15.57 7.50
N ILE A 475 -15.18 14.33 7.34
CA ILE A 475 -14.55 13.31 6.49
C ILE A 475 -15.56 12.49 5.67
N SER A 476 -15.27 12.13 4.42
CA SER A 476 -16.15 11.30 3.58
C SER A 476 -15.37 10.33 2.71
N SER A 477 -16.09 9.57 1.87
CA SER A 477 -15.50 8.84 0.74
C SER A 477 -14.42 7.83 1.15
N LEU A 478 -14.64 7.11 2.25
CA LEU A 478 -13.73 6.06 2.71
C LEU A 478 -13.68 4.92 1.70
N SER A 479 -12.48 4.51 1.33
CA SER A 479 -12.20 3.28 0.60
C SER A 479 -11.05 2.53 1.25
N LEU A 480 -11.06 1.21 1.07
CA LEU A 480 -10.08 0.30 1.67
C LEU A 480 -9.47 -0.57 0.58
N THR A 481 -8.15 -0.68 0.61
CA THR A 481 -7.37 -1.55 -0.27
C THR A 481 -6.52 -2.47 0.61
N PRO A 482 -6.94 -3.72 0.86
CA PRO A 482 -6.09 -4.68 1.56
C PRO A 482 -4.93 -5.13 0.65
N SER A 483 -3.76 -5.39 1.23
CA SER A 483 -2.63 -5.96 0.47
C SER A 483 -2.85 -7.40 0.02
N LYS A 484 -3.75 -8.12 0.69
CA LYS A 484 -4.20 -9.47 0.31
C LYS A 484 -5.57 -9.78 0.93
N THR A 485 -6.31 -10.68 0.30
CA THR A 485 -7.64 -11.12 0.74
C THR A 485 -7.69 -12.58 1.15
N THR A 486 -6.62 -13.34 0.97
CA THR A 486 -6.46 -14.70 1.49
C THR A 486 -5.31 -14.70 2.49
N LEU A 487 -5.58 -15.20 3.71
CA LEU A 487 -4.70 -15.07 4.87
C LEU A 487 -4.53 -16.41 5.57
N SER A 488 -3.37 -16.67 6.15
CA SER A 488 -3.20 -17.70 7.16
C SER A 488 -3.78 -17.24 8.51
N PRO A 489 -4.12 -18.16 9.42
CA PRO A 489 -4.63 -17.81 10.73
C PRO A 489 -3.63 -16.99 11.55
N GLY A 490 -4.08 -15.86 12.07
CA GLY A 490 -3.23 -14.93 12.81
C GLY A 490 -2.18 -14.18 11.96
N GLU A 491 -2.19 -14.33 10.63
CA GLU A 491 -1.29 -13.63 9.72
C GLU A 491 -1.53 -12.12 9.75
N THR A 492 -0.46 -11.33 9.67
CA THR A 492 -0.55 -9.88 9.51
C THR A 492 -0.70 -9.47 8.05
N PHE A 493 -1.50 -8.44 7.82
CA PHE A 493 -1.69 -7.84 6.50
C PHE A 493 -1.91 -6.33 6.64
N THR A 494 -1.64 -5.60 5.57
CA THR A 494 -1.81 -4.15 5.55
C THR A 494 -3.12 -3.78 4.87
N VAL A 495 -3.75 -2.72 5.36
CA VAL A 495 -4.90 -2.09 4.71
C VAL A 495 -4.56 -0.63 4.50
N THR A 496 -4.59 -0.21 3.24
CA THR A 496 -4.50 1.20 2.86
C THR A 496 -5.91 1.78 2.85
N ALA A 497 -6.15 2.76 3.72
CA ALA A 497 -7.41 3.48 3.79
C ALA A 497 -7.25 4.86 3.16
N LYS A 498 -8.16 5.21 2.26
CA LYS A 498 -8.21 6.53 1.61
C LYS A 498 -9.56 7.18 1.91
N TYR A 499 -9.56 8.44 2.32
CA TYR A 499 -10.78 9.20 2.62
C TYR A 499 -10.57 10.68 2.32
N TYR A 500 -11.66 11.43 2.16
CA TYR A 500 -11.62 12.86 1.88
C TYR A 500 -11.90 13.63 3.16
N ARG A 501 -11.20 14.76 3.37
CA ARG A 501 -11.38 15.63 4.54
C ARG A 501 -11.79 17.05 4.15
N TYR A 502 -12.75 17.60 4.89
CA TYR A 502 -13.37 18.92 4.69
C TYR A 502 -13.03 19.94 5.78
N SER A 503 -12.18 19.61 6.76
CA SER A 503 -11.79 20.56 7.82
C SER A 503 -10.37 20.29 8.34
N TYR A 504 -9.70 21.35 8.78
CA TYR A 504 -8.29 21.36 9.17
C TYR A 504 -8.03 20.98 10.63
N CYS A 505 -9.02 21.14 11.51
CA CYS A 505 -8.84 21.13 12.97
C CYS A 505 -9.31 19.87 13.74
N PRO A 506 -10.22 19.00 13.26
CA PRO A 506 -10.62 17.84 14.04
C PRO A 506 -9.59 16.70 13.98
N SER A 507 -9.65 15.79 14.95
CA SER A 507 -8.88 14.53 14.92
C SER A 507 -9.71 13.43 14.28
N ASP A 508 -9.08 12.57 13.48
CA ASP A 508 -9.76 11.45 12.81
C ASP A 508 -9.48 10.13 13.52
N TYR A 509 -10.51 9.30 13.61
CA TYR A 509 -10.47 8.00 14.28
C TYR A 509 -11.08 6.95 13.38
N PHE A 510 -10.43 5.79 13.28
CA PHE A 510 -10.88 4.65 12.50
C PHE A 510 -10.74 3.36 13.30
N LYS A 511 -11.82 2.61 13.44
CA LYS A 511 -11.85 1.29 14.08
C LYS A 511 -12.09 0.23 13.00
N PHE A 512 -11.31 -0.84 13.05
CA PHE A 512 -11.43 -1.97 12.14
C PHE A 512 -12.10 -3.13 12.86
N LEU A 513 -13.28 -3.49 12.38
CA LEU A 513 -14.11 -4.57 12.90
C LEU A 513 -14.14 -5.71 11.89
N CYS A 514 -14.17 -6.93 12.39
CA CYS A 514 -14.20 -8.15 11.60
C CYS A 514 -15.41 -8.98 12.02
N LYS A 515 -16.21 -9.44 11.06
CA LYS A 515 -17.38 -10.29 11.28
C LYS A 515 -17.18 -11.63 10.60
N ASN A 516 -17.29 -12.71 11.36
CA ASN A 516 -17.30 -14.06 10.83
C ASN A 516 -18.64 -14.33 10.13
N GLU A 517 -18.62 -14.63 8.83
CA GLU A 517 -19.85 -14.77 8.04
C GLU A 517 -20.69 -15.99 8.41
N ALA A 518 -20.06 -17.06 8.93
CA ALA A 518 -20.77 -18.28 9.31
C ALA A 518 -21.47 -18.16 10.67
N THR A 519 -20.85 -17.48 11.64
CA THR A 519 -21.34 -17.41 13.03
C THR A 519 -21.97 -16.06 13.37
N GLY A 520 -21.71 -15.02 12.59
CA GLY A 520 -22.07 -13.64 12.90
C GLY A 520 -21.24 -13.02 14.03
N ALA A 521 -20.26 -13.74 14.59
CA ALA A 521 -19.40 -13.22 15.65
C ALA A 521 -18.57 -12.03 15.15
N MET A 522 -18.49 -10.97 15.93
CA MET A 522 -17.74 -9.76 15.61
C MET A 522 -16.59 -9.54 16.60
N SER A 523 -15.46 -9.06 16.09
CA SER A 523 -14.30 -8.69 16.89
C SER A 523 -13.63 -7.44 16.32
N GLU A 524 -13.03 -6.63 17.18
CA GLU A 524 -12.16 -5.54 16.76
C GLU A 524 -10.76 -6.09 16.43
N ILE A 525 -10.20 -5.70 15.27
CA ILE A 525 -8.90 -6.18 14.78
C ILE A 525 -7.86 -5.05 14.63
N GLY A 526 -8.25 -3.79 14.86
CA GLY A 526 -7.32 -2.67 14.85
C GLY A 526 -7.98 -1.31 15.05
N ARG A 527 -7.14 -0.33 15.40
CA ARG A 527 -7.51 1.08 15.53
C ARG A 527 -6.43 1.95 14.92
N TRP A 528 -6.86 3.02 14.29
CA TRP A 528 -5.98 4.08 13.80
C TRP A 528 -6.58 5.43 14.16
N ALA A 529 -5.75 6.39 14.53
CA ALA A 529 -6.19 7.74 14.76
C ALA A 529 -5.05 8.72 14.47
N ALA A 530 -5.41 9.94 14.11
CA ALA A 530 -4.45 11.01 13.86
C ALA A 530 -4.97 12.34 14.38
N GLY A 531 -4.09 13.06 15.06
CA GLY A 531 -4.36 14.40 15.56
C GLY A 531 -4.26 15.41 14.42
N TYR A 532 -4.97 16.53 14.54
CA TYR A 532 -5.02 17.53 13.47
C TYR A 532 -3.63 18.08 13.07
N TRP A 533 -2.62 18.08 13.96
CA TRP A 533 -1.24 18.49 13.65
C TRP A 533 -0.45 17.52 12.77
N GLN A 534 -0.93 16.29 12.58
CA GLN A 534 -0.25 15.26 11.78
C GLN A 534 -0.76 15.20 10.34
N MET A 535 -1.68 16.09 9.96
CA MET A 535 -2.52 15.89 8.79
C MET A 535 -2.58 17.13 7.90
N VAL A 536 -2.79 16.90 6.60
CA VAL A 536 -2.86 17.95 5.59
C VAL A 536 -4.20 18.72 5.74
N PRO A 537 -4.27 20.04 5.50
CA PRO A 537 -5.41 20.85 5.94
C PRO A 537 -6.77 20.52 5.29
N TYR A 538 -6.78 20.06 4.03
CA TYR A 538 -7.99 19.70 3.27
C TYR A 538 -7.66 18.69 2.17
N GLY A 539 -8.63 17.86 1.79
CA GLY A 539 -8.51 16.96 0.63
C GLY A 539 -8.27 15.49 0.98
N TRP A 540 -7.82 14.73 0.00
CA TRP A 540 -7.62 13.28 0.12
C TRP A 540 -6.51 12.94 1.12
N GLN A 541 -6.87 12.18 2.15
CA GLN A 541 -5.96 11.60 3.11
C GLN A 541 -5.80 10.11 2.82
N THR A 542 -4.61 9.59 3.12
CA THR A 542 -4.31 8.16 3.03
C THR A 542 -3.51 7.74 4.25
N PHE A 543 -3.85 6.59 4.84
CA PHE A 543 -3.01 5.93 5.83
C PHE A 543 -2.98 4.43 5.58
N THR A 544 -1.92 3.79 6.07
CA THR A 544 -1.78 2.34 6.07
C THR A 544 -1.76 1.85 7.50
N ILE A 545 -2.50 0.77 7.78
CA ILE A 545 -2.49 0.08 9.06
C ILE A 545 -2.17 -1.40 8.86
N THR A 546 -1.34 -1.95 9.74
CA THR A 546 -1.14 -3.39 9.85
C THR A 546 -2.19 -3.99 10.77
N LEU A 547 -3.01 -4.89 10.24
CA LEU A 547 -4.03 -5.65 10.95
C LEU A 547 -3.59 -7.11 11.07
N ARG A 548 -4.18 -7.82 12.03
CA ARG A 548 -4.00 -9.27 12.20
C ARG A 548 -5.29 -10.00 11.83
N SER A 549 -5.17 -11.05 11.03
CA SER A 549 -6.30 -11.92 10.69
C SER A 549 -6.81 -12.67 11.93
N PRO A 550 -8.09 -13.08 11.97
CA PRO A 550 -8.58 -14.03 12.95
C PRO A 550 -7.76 -15.34 12.95
N THR A 551 -7.66 -16.00 14.11
CA THR A 551 -6.97 -17.29 14.25
C THR A 551 -7.83 -18.50 13.85
N VAL A 552 -9.09 -18.28 13.49
CA VAL A 552 -10.01 -19.34 13.10
C VAL A 552 -10.24 -19.24 11.60
N ALA A 553 -10.07 -20.36 10.91
CA ALA A 553 -10.33 -20.46 9.48
C ALA A 553 -11.79 -20.09 9.15
N GLY A 554 -11.98 -19.39 8.03
CA GLY A 554 -13.31 -18.99 7.56
C GLY A 554 -13.30 -17.72 6.72
N THR A 555 -14.48 -17.32 6.26
CA THR A 555 -14.70 -16.06 5.54
C THR A 555 -15.15 -14.98 6.51
N TYR A 556 -14.56 -13.80 6.38
CA TYR A 556 -14.86 -12.66 7.23
C TYR A 556 -15.09 -11.39 6.41
N THR A 557 -16.07 -10.59 6.80
CA THR A 557 -16.19 -9.21 6.35
C THR A 557 -15.44 -8.30 7.31
N VAL A 558 -14.48 -7.55 6.79
CA VAL A 558 -13.77 -6.50 7.52
C VAL A 558 -14.41 -5.17 7.16
N LYS A 559 -14.82 -4.42 8.19
CA LYS A 559 -15.40 -3.09 8.05
C LYS A 559 -14.54 -2.09 8.82
N ALA A 560 -14.02 -1.08 8.14
CA ALA A 560 -13.50 0.10 8.80
C ALA A 560 -14.66 1.06 9.06
N VAL A 561 -14.76 1.53 10.28
CA VAL A 561 -15.72 2.55 10.71
C VAL A 561 -14.95 3.77 11.21
N GLY A 562 -15.33 4.96 10.77
CA GLY A 562 -14.61 6.20 11.07
C GLY A 562 -15.49 7.27 11.68
N CYS A 563 -14.87 8.16 12.46
CA CYS A 563 -15.44 9.41 12.92
C CYS A 563 -14.37 10.51 13.02
N SER A 564 -14.82 11.77 13.05
CA SER A 564 -13.96 12.95 13.18
C SER A 564 -14.58 13.97 14.13
N GLY A 565 -13.74 14.62 14.94
CA GLY A 565 -14.17 15.71 15.81
C GLY A 565 -13.11 16.13 16.82
N HIS A 566 -13.30 17.32 17.40
CA HIS A 566 -12.45 17.83 18.47
C HIS A 566 -12.79 17.18 19.81
N GLY A 567 -11.80 17.05 20.68
CA GLY A 567 -12.06 16.60 22.05
C GLY A 567 -12.78 17.67 22.86
N GLU A 568 -13.50 17.27 23.91
CA GLU A 568 -13.96 18.24 24.89
C GLU A 568 -12.78 18.91 25.60
N TRP A 569 -12.90 20.21 25.89
CA TRP A 569 -11.88 20.98 26.62
C TRP A 569 -11.61 20.34 28.00
N PRO A 570 -10.33 20.19 28.41
CA PRO A 570 -9.09 20.74 27.84
C PRO A 570 -8.40 19.89 26.77
N TYR A 571 -8.99 18.75 26.36
CA TYR A 571 -8.39 17.77 25.45
C TYR A 571 -8.73 18.01 23.98
N TYR A 572 -9.01 19.26 23.62
CA TYR A 572 -9.50 19.66 22.30
C TYR A 572 -8.63 19.15 21.15
N TYR A 573 -7.35 19.03 21.45
CA TYR A 573 -6.28 18.70 20.52
C TYR A 573 -5.87 17.23 20.64
N ASP A 574 -5.93 16.60 21.82
CA ASP A 574 -5.41 15.24 22.03
C ASP A 574 -6.15 14.15 21.24
N VAL A 575 -5.38 13.19 20.71
CA VAL A 575 -5.90 11.93 20.15
C VAL A 575 -6.31 11.01 21.30
N ARG A 576 -7.59 11.04 21.66
CA ARG A 576 -8.18 10.32 22.81
C ARG A 576 -9.44 9.58 22.39
N TRP A 577 -9.41 8.26 22.52
CA TRP A 577 -10.54 7.40 22.19
C TRP A 577 -11.67 7.46 23.23
N ASP A 578 -11.33 7.82 24.46
CA ASP A 578 -12.19 7.81 25.64
C ASP A 578 -12.84 9.17 25.97
N VAL A 579 -12.54 10.20 25.17
CA VAL A 579 -13.05 11.57 25.35
C VAL A 579 -14.13 11.86 24.31
N ALA A 580 -15.27 12.38 24.78
CA ALA A 580 -16.39 12.75 23.92
C ALA A 580 -15.98 13.84 22.92
N ARG A 581 -16.60 13.84 21.75
CA ARG A 581 -16.35 14.88 20.75
C ARG A 581 -17.20 16.11 21.05
N SER A 582 -16.62 17.31 20.96
CA SER A 582 -17.36 18.56 21.17
C SER A 582 -18.18 18.99 19.95
N ASP A 583 -17.85 18.44 18.78
CA ASP A 583 -18.45 18.74 17.48
C ASP A 583 -18.41 17.51 16.55
N GLY A 584 -18.74 17.71 15.27
CA GLY A 584 -18.84 16.64 14.28
C GLY A 584 -20.16 15.85 14.38
N GLY A 585 -20.24 14.76 13.62
CA GLY A 585 -21.36 13.81 13.71
C GLY A 585 -21.34 12.96 14.99
N PHE A 586 -20.19 12.90 15.67
CA PHE A 586 -19.98 12.21 16.94
C PHE A 586 -20.06 13.14 18.16
N ARG A 587 -20.58 14.36 18.01
CA ARG A 587 -20.74 15.29 19.14
C ARG A 587 -21.48 14.63 20.32
N GLY A 588 -20.85 14.65 21.50
CA GLY A 588 -21.35 14.04 22.74
C GLY A 588 -21.05 12.54 22.88
N TYR A 589 -20.49 11.91 21.86
CA TYR A 589 -20.06 10.50 21.87
C TYR A 589 -18.54 10.42 21.78
N LYS A 590 -17.99 9.30 22.25
CA LYS A 590 -16.57 9.02 22.24
C LYS A 590 -16.20 8.17 21.02
N PRO A 591 -15.00 8.33 20.43
CA PRO A 591 -14.55 7.43 19.37
C PRO A 591 -14.55 5.94 19.77
N GLU A 592 -14.36 5.62 21.06
CA GLU A 592 -14.44 4.25 21.56
C GLU A 592 -15.83 3.61 21.37
N GLU A 593 -16.89 4.41 21.29
CA GLU A 593 -18.28 3.96 21.14
C GLU A 593 -18.63 3.59 19.69
N MET A 594 -17.75 3.84 18.72
CA MET A 594 -17.96 3.40 17.33
C MET A 594 -18.21 1.89 17.25
N THR A 595 -19.25 1.49 16.52
CA THR A 595 -19.61 0.09 16.27
C THR A 595 -19.86 -0.16 14.78
N TRP A 596 -20.17 -1.41 14.44
CA TRP A 596 -20.53 -1.81 13.08
C TRP A 596 -21.63 -0.93 12.46
N ASP A 597 -22.62 -0.55 13.27
CA ASP A 597 -23.80 0.21 12.86
C ASP A 597 -23.80 1.66 13.35
N PHE A 598 -22.84 2.05 14.20
CA PHE A 598 -22.72 3.41 14.74
C PHE A 598 -21.37 4.02 14.37
N ASN A 599 -21.36 4.82 13.32
CA ASN A 599 -20.19 5.46 12.73
C ASN A 599 -20.61 6.61 11.80
N GLU A 600 -19.68 7.50 11.46
CA GLU A 600 -19.94 8.59 10.51
C GLU A 600 -19.66 8.20 9.06
N ILE A 601 -18.64 7.36 8.86
CA ILE A 601 -18.25 6.81 7.57
C ILE A 601 -17.85 5.36 7.74
N SER A 602 -18.04 4.56 6.70
CA SER A 602 -17.52 3.19 6.68
C SER A 602 -17.23 2.71 5.28
N ALA A 603 -16.40 1.67 5.22
CA ALA A 603 -16.09 0.91 4.03
C ALA A 603 -15.79 -0.53 4.45
N GLU A 604 -15.99 -1.48 3.55
CA GLU A 604 -15.85 -2.89 3.83
C GLU A 604 -15.18 -3.65 2.69
N PHE A 605 -14.57 -4.78 3.04
CA PHE A 605 -14.04 -5.77 2.12
C PHE A 605 -14.10 -7.15 2.77
N THR A 606 -13.92 -8.21 1.98
CA THR A 606 -13.92 -9.59 2.47
C THR A 606 -12.52 -10.16 2.50
N ILE A 607 -12.21 -10.91 3.56
CA ILE A 607 -11.02 -11.76 3.67
C ILE A 607 -11.43 -13.23 3.85
N THR A 608 -10.57 -14.13 3.42
CA THR A 608 -10.63 -15.55 3.71
C THR A 608 -9.42 -15.94 4.53
N VAL A 609 -9.65 -16.39 5.76
CA VAL A 609 -8.63 -17.04 6.57
C VAL A 609 -8.60 -18.52 6.19
N ALA A 610 -7.59 -18.92 5.43
CA ALA A 610 -7.33 -20.30 5.10
C ALA A 610 -7.01 -21.10 6.38
N PRO A 611 -7.28 -22.40 6.44
CA PRO A 611 -6.76 -23.23 7.52
C PRO A 611 -5.22 -23.22 7.51
N GLU A 612 -4.59 -23.17 8.70
CA GLU A 612 -3.12 -23.17 8.86
C GLU A 612 -2.48 -24.28 8.02
N GLU A 613 -1.41 -23.99 7.27
CA GLU A 613 -0.61 -25.00 6.56
C GLU A 613 0.18 -25.85 7.56
N ARG A 614 0.17 -27.17 7.40
CA ARG A 614 1.01 -28.09 8.17
C ARG A 614 2.18 -28.51 7.30
N ILE A 615 3.37 -28.06 7.66
CA ILE A 615 4.61 -28.59 7.08
C ILE A 615 4.99 -29.86 7.83
N VAL A 616 5.20 -30.94 7.08
CA VAL A 616 5.82 -32.20 7.52
C VAL A 616 7.24 -32.21 6.99
N SER A 617 8.23 -32.02 7.86
CA SER A 617 9.64 -32.06 7.49
C SER A 617 10.12 -33.51 7.27
N VAL A 618 10.76 -33.76 6.13
CA VAL A 618 11.12 -35.10 5.67
C VAL A 618 12.65 -35.26 5.59
N TYR A 619 13.15 -36.33 6.20
CA TYR A 619 14.48 -36.88 5.88
C TYR A 619 14.34 -38.10 4.97
N ALA A 620 14.78 -38.01 3.72
CA ALA A 620 14.74 -39.13 2.79
C ALA A 620 16.07 -39.88 2.75
N ALA A 621 16.04 -41.21 2.63
CA ALA A 621 17.26 -42.00 2.46
C ALA A 621 17.06 -43.14 1.46
N ALA A 622 18.04 -43.36 0.58
CA ALA A 622 18.04 -44.48 -0.38
C ALA A 622 19.03 -45.57 0.00
N ASP A 623 18.64 -46.83 -0.19
CA ASP A 623 19.59 -47.96 -0.16
C ASP A 623 20.35 -48.07 -1.48
N LYS A 624 21.35 -48.96 -1.49
CA LYS A 624 22.17 -49.20 -2.66
C LYS A 624 21.33 -49.70 -3.85
N GLU A 625 20.36 -50.57 -3.60
CA GLU A 625 19.54 -51.20 -4.62
C GLU A 625 18.63 -50.18 -5.32
N TYR A 626 18.14 -49.18 -4.58
CA TYR A 626 17.34 -48.08 -5.10
C TYR A 626 18.18 -47.15 -5.97
N MET A 627 19.39 -46.80 -5.49
CA MET A 627 20.34 -45.99 -6.27
C MET A 627 20.71 -46.72 -7.57
N ASP A 628 21.09 -47.99 -7.50
CA ASP A 628 21.45 -48.81 -8.67
C ASP A 628 20.27 -48.99 -9.65
N TYR A 629 19.01 -48.99 -9.17
CA TYR A 629 17.83 -49.07 -10.02
C TYR A 629 17.72 -47.85 -10.96
N TYR A 630 18.01 -46.65 -10.46
CA TYR A 630 17.90 -45.39 -11.21
C TYR A 630 19.20 -44.98 -11.92
N ASP A 631 20.36 -45.20 -11.31
CA ASP A 631 21.68 -44.78 -11.82
C ASP A 631 22.26 -45.74 -12.89
N ASN A 632 21.39 -46.35 -13.71
CA ASN A 632 21.78 -47.33 -14.71
C ASN A 632 22.69 -46.73 -15.82
N TRP A 633 23.58 -47.58 -16.35
CA TRP A 633 24.75 -47.32 -17.22
C TRP A 633 24.55 -46.45 -18.49
N TRP A 634 23.34 -46.03 -18.83
CA TRP A 634 23.04 -45.32 -20.09
C TRP A 634 23.38 -43.81 -20.04
N ASN A 635 23.40 -43.20 -18.85
CA ASN A 635 23.80 -41.80 -18.67
C ASN A 635 24.79 -41.63 -17.51
N PRO A 636 26.06 -42.06 -17.67
CA PRO A 636 27.07 -42.08 -16.61
C PRO A 636 27.56 -40.68 -16.17
N TRP A 637 26.98 -39.60 -16.69
CA TRP A 637 27.36 -38.22 -16.38
C TRP A 637 26.39 -37.53 -15.41
N ASP A 638 25.31 -38.22 -15.03
CA ASP A 638 24.27 -37.72 -14.13
C ASP A 638 24.10 -38.70 -12.96
N SER A 639 24.98 -38.56 -11.95
CA SER A 639 25.17 -39.50 -10.83
C SER A 639 24.19 -39.33 -9.67
N ASP A 640 23.17 -38.49 -9.82
CA ASP A 640 22.21 -38.14 -8.75
C ASP A 640 20.75 -38.24 -9.24
N GLN A 641 20.47 -39.09 -10.24
CA GLN A 641 19.11 -39.28 -10.76
C GLN A 641 18.16 -39.83 -9.68
N TRP A 642 18.66 -40.71 -8.81
CA TRP A 642 17.89 -41.19 -7.67
C TRP A 642 17.46 -40.06 -6.72
N ILE A 643 18.28 -39.01 -6.53
CA ILE A 643 17.94 -37.83 -5.71
C ILE A 643 16.78 -37.07 -6.36
N SER A 644 16.86 -36.86 -7.67
CA SER A 644 15.79 -36.19 -8.43
C SER A 644 14.48 -36.98 -8.35
N GLU A 645 14.54 -38.31 -8.41
CA GLU A 645 13.36 -39.17 -8.29
C GLU A 645 12.80 -39.21 -6.87
N ILE A 646 13.64 -39.16 -5.82
CA ILE A 646 13.17 -38.97 -4.43
C ILE A 646 12.39 -37.67 -4.30
N ARG A 647 12.97 -36.55 -4.74
CA ARG A 647 12.31 -35.24 -4.66
C ARG A 647 10.97 -35.27 -5.38
N ARG A 648 10.97 -35.78 -6.62
CA ARG A 648 9.74 -35.93 -7.40
C ARG A 648 8.70 -36.81 -6.70
N ALA A 649 9.12 -37.88 -6.04
CA ALA A 649 8.21 -38.83 -5.41
C ALA A 649 7.52 -38.27 -4.16
N VAL A 650 8.26 -37.55 -3.31
CA VAL A 650 7.70 -36.89 -2.13
C VAL A 650 6.69 -35.81 -2.52
N GLU A 651 7.06 -34.92 -3.45
CA GLU A 651 6.18 -33.83 -3.92
C GLU A 651 4.92 -34.37 -4.62
N LEU A 652 5.03 -35.40 -5.46
CA LEU A 652 3.83 -36.00 -6.07
C LEU A 652 2.94 -36.71 -5.04
N GLY A 653 3.52 -37.19 -3.94
CA GLY A 653 2.80 -37.87 -2.86
C GLY A 653 1.99 -36.91 -1.98
N ASP A 654 2.42 -35.65 -1.87
CA ASP A 654 1.75 -34.65 -1.04
C ASP A 654 0.80 -33.71 -1.79
N ASP A 655 0.82 -33.66 -3.13
CA ASP A 655 -0.07 -32.82 -3.95
C ASP A 655 -1.55 -32.92 -3.53
N ALA A 656 -2.02 -34.14 -3.20
CA ALA A 656 -3.38 -34.36 -2.73
C ALA A 656 -3.60 -33.89 -1.28
N PHE A 657 -2.58 -34.01 -0.44
CA PHE A 657 -2.57 -33.53 0.94
C PHE A 657 -2.58 -32.01 1.00
N GLU A 658 -1.76 -31.35 0.19
CA GLU A 658 -1.72 -29.89 0.12
C GLU A 658 -3.04 -29.35 -0.42
N ARG A 659 -3.53 -29.95 -1.51
CA ARG A 659 -4.80 -29.56 -2.14
C ARG A 659 -6.01 -29.70 -1.20
N GLU A 660 -6.15 -30.81 -0.49
CA GLU A 660 -7.35 -31.08 0.33
C GLU A 660 -7.22 -30.68 1.79
N PHE A 661 -6.02 -30.75 2.36
CA PHE A 661 -5.80 -30.57 3.80
C PHE A 661 -4.82 -29.46 4.14
N ARG A 662 -4.14 -28.82 3.17
CA ARG A 662 -3.04 -27.87 3.42
C ARG A 662 -1.94 -28.52 4.27
N ILE A 663 -1.53 -29.72 3.88
CA ILE A 663 -0.43 -30.48 4.49
C ILE A 663 0.63 -30.66 3.40
N ASN A 664 1.83 -30.15 3.64
CA ASN A 664 2.92 -30.07 2.67
C ASN A 664 4.15 -30.81 3.24
N PHE A 665 4.78 -31.68 2.46
CA PHE A 665 5.89 -32.52 2.86
C PHE A 665 7.19 -31.99 2.27
N ILE A 666 8.01 -31.34 3.10
CA ILE A 666 9.23 -30.68 2.63
C ILE A 666 10.46 -31.50 2.99
N ILE A 667 11.22 -31.94 1.99
CA ILE A 667 12.51 -32.59 2.19
C ILE A 667 13.52 -31.59 2.74
N ARG A 668 14.02 -31.85 3.96
CA ARG A 668 15.10 -31.07 4.59
C ARG A 668 16.45 -31.79 4.55
N GLY A 669 16.45 -33.09 4.27
CA GLY A 669 17.69 -33.86 4.14
C GLY A 669 17.50 -35.08 3.23
N ILE A 670 18.55 -35.40 2.47
CA ILE A 670 18.64 -36.62 1.68
C ILE A 670 19.95 -37.32 2.07
N GLY A 671 19.85 -38.60 2.39
CA GLY A 671 20.99 -39.44 2.74
C GLY A 671 20.91 -40.83 2.10
N THR A 672 21.71 -41.75 2.64
CA THR A 672 21.72 -43.15 2.24
C THR A 672 21.58 -44.04 3.48
N TRP A 673 21.16 -45.28 3.26
CA TRP A 673 21.13 -46.33 4.29
C TRP A 673 21.56 -47.67 3.68
N ASP A 674 21.81 -48.69 4.51
CA ASP A 674 22.37 -49.96 4.07
C ASP A 674 21.43 -51.10 4.43
N SER A 675 20.45 -51.34 3.56
CA SER A 675 19.49 -52.43 3.78
C SER A 675 20.16 -53.81 3.68
N THR A 676 19.82 -54.74 4.58
CA THR A 676 20.43 -56.08 4.60
C THR A 676 20.00 -56.88 3.39
N ASP A 677 20.96 -57.21 2.52
CA ASP A 677 20.76 -58.04 1.33
C ASP A 677 20.00 -59.34 1.63
N GLY A 678 18.93 -59.59 0.87
CA GLY A 678 18.18 -60.85 0.92
C GLY A 678 17.13 -60.92 2.03
N VAL A 679 16.91 -59.82 2.76
CA VAL A 679 15.72 -59.64 3.58
C VAL A 679 14.59 -59.16 2.66
N HIS A 680 13.49 -59.91 2.64
CA HIS A 680 12.31 -59.56 1.84
C HIS A 680 11.06 -59.34 2.68
N ASP A 681 11.15 -59.57 4.00
CA ASP A 681 10.06 -59.27 4.92
C ASP A 681 10.03 -57.77 5.18
N TYR A 682 8.90 -57.13 4.86
CA TYR A 682 8.78 -55.67 4.92
C TYR A 682 8.92 -55.13 6.35
N ALA A 683 8.44 -55.87 7.36
CA ALA A 683 8.51 -55.43 8.75
C ALA A 683 9.97 -55.40 9.22
N ARG A 684 10.76 -56.38 8.81
CA ARG A 684 12.21 -56.42 9.09
C ARG A 684 12.98 -55.32 8.35
N LEU A 685 12.66 -55.05 7.08
CA LEU A 685 13.29 -53.95 6.32
C LEU A 685 12.88 -52.58 6.88
N TRP A 686 11.62 -52.42 7.28
CA TRP A 686 11.15 -51.22 7.94
C TRP A 686 11.86 -51.01 9.28
N GLU A 687 12.05 -52.07 10.09
CA GLU A 687 12.78 -51.99 11.36
C GLU A 687 14.25 -51.58 11.14
N GLU A 688 14.87 -52.13 10.11
CA GLU A 688 16.23 -51.77 9.72
C GLU A 688 16.32 -50.29 9.32
N ALA A 689 15.46 -49.83 8.39
CA ALA A 689 15.34 -48.42 8.04
C ALA A 689 15.09 -47.54 9.26
N TRP A 690 14.23 -48.00 10.17
CA TRP A 690 13.91 -47.30 11.41
C TRP A 690 15.13 -47.19 12.35
N ARG A 691 16.01 -48.19 12.39
CA ARG A 691 17.22 -48.17 13.23
C ARG A 691 18.39 -47.42 12.60
N GLU A 692 18.53 -47.48 11.29
CA GLU A 692 19.73 -46.99 10.59
C GLU A 692 19.62 -45.56 10.11
N ILE A 693 18.41 -45.13 9.72
CA ILE A 693 18.19 -43.77 9.24
C ILE A 693 17.99 -42.85 10.45
N ASP A 694 18.96 -41.97 10.70
CA ASP A 694 18.78 -40.84 11.60
C ASP A 694 18.09 -39.70 10.85
N LYS A 695 16.84 -39.41 11.24
CA LYS A 695 16.05 -38.33 10.65
C LYS A 695 16.40 -36.96 11.22
N GLY A 696 17.21 -36.89 12.29
CA GLY A 696 17.49 -35.65 13.01
C GLY A 696 16.21 -35.02 13.59
N GLU A 697 16.06 -33.71 13.40
CA GLU A 697 14.89 -32.94 13.87
C GLU A 697 13.67 -33.04 12.95
N ASN A 698 13.75 -33.80 11.85
CA ASN A 698 12.66 -33.95 10.91
C ASN A 698 11.46 -34.71 11.51
N ASP A 699 10.25 -34.31 11.11
CA ASP A 699 8.99 -34.92 11.53
C ASP A 699 8.94 -36.41 11.19
N ILE A 700 9.34 -36.77 9.96
CA ILE A 700 9.34 -38.16 9.47
C ILE A 700 10.62 -38.50 8.69
N LYS A 701 10.79 -39.80 8.43
CA LYS A 701 11.73 -40.31 7.44
C LYS A 701 11.06 -41.18 6.39
N VAL A 702 11.58 -41.09 5.17
CA VAL A 702 11.14 -41.89 4.03
C VAL A 702 12.32 -42.68 3.49
N ALA A 703 12.27 -44.00 3.71
CA ALA A 703 13.26 -44.96 3.27
C ALA A 703 12.90 -45.50 1.88
N PHE A 704 13.74 -45.23 0.90
CA PHE A 704 13.62 -45.73 -0.46
C PHE A 704 14.47 -46.99 -0.59
N THR A 705 13.85 -48.10 -1.00
CA THR A 705 14.52 -49.40 -1.15
C THR A 705 14.30 -50.04 -2.51
N GLY A 706 15.38 -50.51 -3.13
CA GLY A 706 15.29 -51.36 -4.32
C GLY A 706 15.00 -52.82 -3.99
N GLN A 707 15.12 -53.23 -2.72
CA GLN A 707 14.83 -54.59 -2.26
C GLN A 707 13.36 -54.95 -2.41
N ILE A 708 13.06 -56.21 -2.75
CA ILE A 708 11.68 -56.67 -2.85
C ILE A 708 11.07 -56.82 -1.46
N MET A 709 10.08 -55.97 -1.13
CA MET A 709 9.28 -56.09 0.08
C MET A 709 8.10 -57.07 -0.08
N ARG A 710 7.85 -57.87 0.96
CA ARG A 710 6.75 -58.84 1.06
C ARG A 710 6.10 -58.81 2.43
N ASP A 711 4.79 -59.03 2.46
CA ASP A 711 4.01 -59.23 3.69
C ASP A 711 4.22 -60.64 4.29
N HIS A 712 3.61 -60.90 5.45
CA HIS A 712 3.69 -62.20 6.14
C HIS A 712 3.09 -63.38 5.36
N GLU A 713 2.27 -63.11 4.34
CA GLU A 713 1.70 -64.11 3.44
C GLU A 713 2.59 -64.34 2.20
N GLY A 714 3.66 -63.56 2.05
CA GLY A 714 4.61 -63.61 0.93
C GLY A 714 4.19 -62.80 -0.29
N ASN A 715 3.08 -62.03 -0.21
CA ASN A 715 2.65 -61.15 -1.29
C ASN A 715 3.57 -59.94 -1.36
N ARG A 716 3.82 -59.44 -2.58
CA ARG A 716 4.69 -58.29 -2.79
C ARG A 716 3.94 -57.01 -2.41
N ILE A 717 4.54 -56.19 -1.55
CA ILE A 717 3.99 -54.89 -1.18
C ILE A 717 4.91 -53.76 -1.68
N PRO A 718 4.36 -52.64 -2.16
CA PRO A 718 5.14 -51.54 -2.72
C PRO A 718 5.59 -50.51 -1.68
N GLY A 719 4.98 -50.52 -0.50
CA GLY A 719 5.20 -49.52 0.55
C GLY A 719 4.64 -50.00 1.88
N ALA A 720 5.08 -49.35 2.94
CA ALA A 720 4.50 -49.43 4.26
C ALA A 720 4.84 -48.17 5.07
N ALA A 721 3.91 -47.73 5.89
CA ALA A 721 4.13 -46.63 6.82
C ALA A 721 3.70 -47.01 8.24
N LEU A 722 4.60 -46.77 9.19
CA LEU A 722 4.34 -46.99 10.61
C LEU A 722 5.05 -45.91 11.41
N TYR A 723 4.39 -45.38 12.44
CA TYR A 723 4.95 -44.33 13.30
C TYR A 723 5.39 -43.10 12.50
N ASP A 724 6.69 -42.80 12.49
CA ASP A 724 7.33 -41.68 11.81
C ASP A 724 8.17 -42.12 10.59
N THR A 725 8.01 -43.36 10.16
CA THR A 725 8.86 -44.00 9.15
C THR A 725 8.00 -44.60 8.05
N VAL A 726 8.27 -44.16 6.83
CA VAL A 726 7.69 -44.70 5.60
C VAL A 726 8.79 -45.45 4.86
N ILE A 727 8.52 -46.64 4.37
CA ILE A 727 9.40 -47.39 3.48
C ILE A 727 8.69 -47.65 2.15
N VAL A 728 9.36 -47.39 1.03
CA VAL A 728 8.77 -47.49 -0.31
C VAL A 728 9.73 -48.10 -1.33
N ASN A 729 9.16 -48.87 -2.24
CA ASN A 729 9.83 -49.41 -3.41
C ASN A 729 9.73 -48.45 -4.61
N PRO A 730 10.64 -48.56 -5.60
CA PRO A 730 10.45 -47.90 -6.88
C PRO A 730 9.24 -48.49 -7.61
N VAL A 731 8.36 -47.61 -8.08
CA VAL A 731 7.19 -47.95 -8.91
C VAL A 731 7.20 -47.20 -10.23
N ARG A 732 6.27 -47.52 -11.13
CA ARG A 732 6.16 -46.81 -12.41
C ARG A 732 5.83 -45.34 -12.13
N ARG A 733 6.37 -44.41 -12.92
CA ARG A 733 6.18 -42.96 -12.74
C ARG A 733 4.71 -42.54 -12.58
N SER A 734 3.78 -43.21 -13.26
CA SER A 734 2.34 -42.94 -13.21
C SER A 734 1.61 -43.49 -11.96
N GLN A 735 2.35 -44.05 -11.01
CA GLN A 735 1.81 -44.69 -9.80
C GLN A 735 2.48 -44.17 -8.53
N VAL A 736 3.42 -43.22 -8.67
CA VAL A 736 4.25 -42.74 -7.57
C VAL A 736 3.44 -41.87 -6.62
N ASP A 737 2.70 -40.90 -7.16
CA ASP A 737 1.72 -40.07 -6.44
C ASP A 737 0.79 -40.93 -5.59
N ASN A 738 0.18 -41.92 -6.24
CA ASN A 738 -0.79 -42.84 -5.66
C ASN A 738 -0.24 -43.69 -4.52
N LEU A 739 0.96 -44.25 -4.68
CA LEU A 739 1.63 -45.02 -3.63
C LEU A 739 1.98 -44.14 -2.43
N HIS A 740 2.62 -43.00 -2.67
CA HIS A 740 3.07 -42.13 -1.59
C HIS A 740 1.87 -41.52 -0.87
N GLN A 741 0.84 -41.12 -1.60
CA GLN A 741 -0.40 -40.62 -1.01
C GLN A 741 -1.07 -41.67 -0.12
N HIS A 742 -1.10 -42.95 -0.55
CA HIS A 742 -1.58 -44.06 0.28
C HIS A 742 -0.75 -44.20 1.57
N GLU A 743 0.57 -44.34 1.45
CA GLU A 743 1.43 -44.57 2.62
C GLU A 743 1.46 -43.37 3.59
N TYR A 744 1.46 -42.14 3.07
CA TYR A 744 1.43 -40.94 3.90
C TYR A 744 0.11 -40.79 4.65
N SER A 745 -0.98 -41.37 4.16
CA SER A 745 -2.28 -41.34 4.85
C SER A 745 -2.24 -42.11 6.17
N HIS A 746 -1.43 -43.17 6.26
CA HIS A 746 -1.22 -43.94 7.50
C HIS A 746 -0.54 -43.11 8.59
N LEU A 747 0.31 -42.14 8.22
CA LEU A 747 0.96 -41.23 9.19
C LEU A 747 -0.08 -40.40 9.97
N PHE A 748 -1.23 -40.12 9.37
CA PHE A 748 -2.37 -39.44 9.99
C PHE A 748 -3.44 -40.40 10.52
N GLY A 749 -3.15 -41.71 10.57
CA GLY A 749 -4.01 -42.73 11.14
C GLY A 749 -5.19 -43.17 10.27
N ALA A 750 -5.21 -42.85 8.97
CA ALA A 750 -6.20 -43.40 8.07
C ALA A 750 -6.00 -44.93 7.93
N PRO A 751 -7.00 -45.78 8.21
CA PRO A 751 -6.79 -47.22 8.19
C PRO A 751 -6.84 -47.81 6.77
N ASP A 752 -6.13 -48.92 6.57
CA ASP A 752 -6.30 -49.74 5.37
C ASP A 752 -7.72 -50.28 5.24
N HIS A 753 -8.20 -50.36 3.99
CA HIS A 753 -9.42 -51.07 3.63
C HIS A 753 -9.14 -52.47 3.06
N GLY A 754 -7.86 -52.85 2.93
CA GLY A 754 -7.44 -54.12 2.34
C GLY A 754 -7.66 -54.19 0.82
N TRP A 755 -7.74 -55.40 0.28
CA TRP A 755 -7.84 -55.68 -1.16
C TRP A 755 -9.29 -55.73 -1.67
N VAL A 756 -10.10 -54.72 -1.36
CA VAL A 756 -11.55 -54.70 -1.62
C VAL A 756 -11.95 -53.64 -2.65
N ARG A 757 -12.87 -53.93 -3.57
CA ARG A 757 -13.35 -52.94 -4.56
C ARG A 757 -14.61 -52.20 -4.11
N GLU A 758 -15.22 -52.63 -3.02
CA GLU A 758 -16.47 -52.11 -2.46
C GLU A 758 -16.31 -50.69 -1.89
N ILE A 759 -15.12 -50.35 -1.39
CA ILE A 759 -14.81 -49.02 -0.84
C ILE A 759 -13.90 -48.30 -1.84
N ARG A 760 -14.46 -47.35 -2.59
CA ARG A 760 -13.70 -46.50 -3.51
C ARG A 760 -12.92 -45.46 -2.70
N CYS A 761 -11.68 -45.79 -2.37
CA CYS A 761 -10.76 -44.97 -1.56
C CYS A 761 -9.33 -45.33 -1.92
N ILE A 762 -8.42 -44.37 -1.90
CA ILE A 762 -6.99 -44.62 -2.09
C ILE A 762 -6.41 -45.57 -1.03
N MET A 763 -7.03 -45.65 0.17
CA MET A 763 -6.66 -46.60 1.24
C MET A 763 -7.11 -48.05 0.97
N SER A 764 -7.70 -48.34 -0.19
CA SER A 764 -7.92 -49.71 -0.67
C SER A 764 -6.86 -50.07 -1.71
N TYR A 765 -6.12 -51.15 -1.51
CA TYR A 765 -5.11 -51.61 -2.48
C TYR A 765 -5.68 -51.91 -3.87
N ALA A 766 -6.98 -52.22 -3.97
CA ALA A 766 -7.64 -52.45 -5.26
C ALA A 766 -7.89 -51.16 -6.05
N TRP A 767 -7.89 -50.01 -5.38
CA TRP A 767 -8.11 -48.67 -5.95
C TRP A 767 -6.88 -47.77 -5.88
N ALA A 768 -5.93 -48.06 -4.98
CA ALA A 768 -4.72 -47.29 -4.74
C ALA A 768 -3.89 -47.05 -6.01
N TRP A 769 -4.07 -47.82 -7.07
CA TRP A 769 -3.38 -47.65 -8.36
C TRP A 769 -4.19 -46.92 -9.45
N GLU A 770 -5.47 -46.62 -9.20
CA GLU A 770 -6.41 -46.10 -10.19
C GLU A 770 -6.98 -44.72 -9.83
N ILE A 771 -6.96 -44.34 -8.55
CA ILE A 771 -7.56 -43.09 -8.05
C ILE A 771 -6.68 -42.40 -7.01
N ASN A 772 -6.93 -41.11 -6.80
CA ASN A 772 -6.30 -40.28 -5.77
C ASN A 772 -7.30 -39.69 -4.75
N ASP A 773 -8.50 -40.28 -4.67
CA ASP A 773 -9.58 -39.83 -3.78
C ASP A 773 -9.59 -40.62 -2.45
N TRP A 774 -9.74 -39.92 -1.32
CA TRP A 774 -10.11 -40.54 -0.04
C TRP A 774 -11.63 -40.72 0.09
N CYS A 775 -12.06 -41.78 0.78
CA CYS A 775 -13.43 -41.86 1.28
C CYS A 775 -13.66 -40.83 2.40
N THR A 776 -14.93 -40.60 2.75
CA THR A 776 -15.32 -39.63 3.79
C THR A 776 -14.65 -39.90 5.13
N ASP A 777 -14.52 -41.17 5.53
CA ASP A 777 -13.95 -41.55 6.83
C ASP A 777 -12.44 -41.27 6.89
N CYS A 778 -11.68 -41.64 5.84
CA CYS A 778 -10.26 -41.32 5.73
C CYS A 778 -10.03 -39.80 5.67
N ARG A 779 -10.84 -39.06 4.90
CA ARG A 779 -10.77 -37.59 4.83
C ARG A 779 -11.00 -36.95 6.21
N SER A 780 -12.01 -37.43 6.94
CA SER A 780 -12.29 -36.96 8.30
C SER A 780 -11.14 -37.28 9.26
N THR A 781 -10.56 -38.47 9.14
CA THR A 781 -9.44 -38.92 9.98
C THR A 781 -8.21 -38.04 9.77
N ILE A 782 -7.80 -37.84 8.51
CA ILE A 782 -6.65 -36.99 8.15
C ILE A 782 -6.88 -35.55 8.62
N SER A 783 -8.07 -35.00 8.35
CA SER A 783 -8.40 -33.64 8.77
C SER A 783 -8.38 -33.46 10.30
N THR A 784 -8.83 -34.46 11.06
CA THR A 784 -8.81 -34.43 12.54
C THR A 784 -7.39 -34.55 13.09
N ASN A 785 -6.57 -35.39 12.44
CA ASN A 785 -5.23 -35.73 12.90
C ASN A 785 -4.13 -34.88 12.27
N LYS A 786 -4.49 -33.84 11.50
CA LYS A 786 -3.54 -32.93 10.82
C LYS A 786 -2.37 -32.47 11.70
N TRP A 787 -2.62 -32.22 12.98
CA TRP A 787 -1.66 -31.67 13.95
C TRP A 787 -1.09 -32.71 14.91
N MET A 788 -1.30 -34.00 14.66
CA MET A 788 -0.73 -35.03 15.53
C MET A 788 0.79 -35.07 15.43
N GLU A 789 1.46 -35.30 16.56
CA GLU A 789 2.88 -35.62 16.55
C GLU A 789 3.09 -37.03 16.00
N PHE A 790 4.05 -37.16 15.07
CA PHE A 790 4.50 -38.47 14.58
C PHE A 790 5.35 -39.11 15.68
N LYS A 791 4.78 -40.11 16.36
CA LYS A 791 5.44 -40.75 17.51
C LYS A 791 6.71 -41.46 17.05
N ALA A 792 7.86 -41.13 17.63
CA ALA A 792 9.01 -42.03 17.58
C ALA A 792 8.66 -43.34 18.32
N SER A 793 8.97 -44.49 17.75
CA SER A 793 8.69 -45.78 18.40
C SER A 793 9.45 -45.87 19.73
N GLN A 794 8.73 -45.77 20.87
CA GLN A 794 9.34 -45.89 22.20
C GLN A 794 9.25 -47.31 22.76
N ASN A 795 8.42 -48.18 22.20
CA ASN A 795 8.33 -49.59 22.55
C ASN A 795 7.82 -50.37 21.34
N TYR A 796 8.58 -51.39 20.94
CA TYR A 796 8.17 -52.42 20.00
C TYR A 796 6.92 -53.12 20.59
N PRO A 797 5.74 -53.08 19.96
CA PRO A 797 4.80 -54.17 20.15
C PRO A 797 5.43 -55.36 19.45
N ASP A 798 5.72 -56.43 20.18
CA ASP A 798 6.02 -57.73 19.59
C ASP A 798 4.88 -58.06 18.60
N CYS A 799 5.14 -57.88 17.29
CA CYS A 799 4.29 -58.36 16.21
C CYS A 799 4.62 -59.82 15.91
#